data_AF-A0A7U5GX95-F1
#
_entry.id   AF-A0A7U5GX95-F1
#
_cell.length_a   1.000
_cell.length_b   1.000
_cell.length_c   1.000
_cell.angle_alpha   90.00
_cell.angle_beta   90.00
_cell.angle_gamma   90.00
#
_symmetry.space_group_name_H-M   'P 1'
#
loop_
_entity.id
_entity.type
_entity.pdbx_description
1 polymer ?
#
loop_
_entity_poly.entity_id
_entity_poly.type
_entity_poly.pdbx_seq_one_letter_code
_entity_poly.pdbx_strand_id
1 'polypeptide(L)'
;MTKLRLLTKNLVNDLKQLTAEADTIYWMTSFMMKSGVKEVLPSLRDAAIRGAEIKILTGDYLSITQPDALTLLYDGLPGAELRMMESGGTSFHPKAYLFKSADSAAVIIGSSNLSKSALTNGIEWNLYAPSSADEDIFETSASAFTEMFLSPNTVAINENQIEQYRQRYDETNRKLPFSSIWEPYTAATEIEMTFGPTEHASADSFTDPAATYESAVMEPRPAQELALAALNETVKNGYEKALAVLATGLGKTYLAAFFAESFKRVLFIAHREELLTQAQASFSRVFPNRTSGIYNGQQKETDTEFVFASIQTLARQYHLEKFSSAAFDLIVVDEFHHAAATTYERVLDYFTPEFLLGLTATPDRLDNKDVYSLCNGNEAISIHFLDAIRQNWLSPFVYYGVLDKTDYSELKWRNNRYDEEELSRLQLRDSYAEAVITAWNEHKKTRTIAFCSSVKQASFLSDYFTEAGFRSLALHGGTDRHARIAARNMLETGQLDMIFTVDLFNEGVDIPNVDTLLFVRPTESLTVFTQQIGRGLRIAPGKSHCVIIDLIGNYRNARKKFQVFNESNELPAKISSGTFSEPSYFEFHFETAVVDLLEAMKQNEPVQQRLITAYFELKAELGHRPSYLEYHLKATEDAKAIQQKFKTYPLLLKYADELNDLEKEVLTQHKDWLIEVNKTTMTKSYKMILLKYMLTRGPANWHQPVTPKEAAPFFHAYLMEKPYRRDADLSDKQGKSLRLYNEEKIAKLIAAMPMTKWSGASKGKIVFEDGMFIPKIDVAEEHEEILYGWVKEICEYRLHWYFERKSADI
;
A
#
# COMPACT_ATOMS: atom_id res chain seq x y z
N MET A 1 -23.84 -36.40 15.73
CA MET A 1 -23.79 -36.10 14.28
C MET A 1 -24.78 -34.99 13.97
N THR A 2 -24.32 -33.75 13.99
CA THR A 2 -25.09 -32.58 13.50
C THR A 2 -25.08 -32.63 11.98
N LYS A 3 -26.24 -32.93 11.37
CA LYS A 3 -26.40 -33.04 9.92
C LYS A 3 -26.61 -31.65 9.30
N LEU A 4 -26.35 -31.53 7.99
CA LEU A 4 -26.80 -30.41 7.16
C LEU A 4 -28.30 -30.12 7.42
N ARG A 5 -28.67 -28.84 7.56
CA ARG A 5 -30.07 -28.44 7.79
C ARG A 5 -30.51 -27.43 6.72
N LEU A 6 -31.69 -27.66 6.15
CA LEU A 6 -32.37 -26.65 5.33
C LEU A 6 -33.19 -25.74 6.26
N LEU A 7 -32.85 -24.46 6.29
CA LEU A 7 -33.50 -23.40 7.07
C LEU A 7 -34.38 -22.57 6.15
N THR A 8 -35.70 -22.72 6.28
CA THR A 8 -36.68 -22.04 5.41
C THR A 8 -37.51 -20.95 6.09
N LYS A 9 -37.40 -20.81 7.42
CA LYS A 9 -38.15 -19.86 8.23
C LYS A 9 -37.33 -19.44 9.46
N ASN A 10 -37.55 -18.21 9.95
CA ASN A 10 -36.98 -17.71 11.21
C ASN A 10 -35.45 -17.84 11.33
N LEU A 11 -34.71 -17.57 10.25
CA LEU A 11 -33.25 -17.57 10.24
C LEU A 11 -32.64 -16.72 11.37
N VAL A 12 -33.32 -15.64 11.78
CA VAL A 12 -32.89 -14.78 12.90
C VAL A 12 -32.57 -15.58 14.17
N ASN A 13 -33.30 -16.65 14.47
CA ASN A 13 -33.08 -17.43 15.68
C ASN A 13 -31.78 -18.24 15.60
N ASP A 14 -31.51 -18.89 14.47
CA ASP A 14 -30.25 -19.59 14.23
C ASP A 14 -29.07 -18.61 14.24
N LEU A 15 -29.20 -17.43 13.61
CA LEU A 15 -28.16 -16.40 13.64
C LEU A 15 -27.86 -15.95 15.07
N LYS A 16 -28.90 -15.69 15.90
CA LYS A 16 -28.73 -15.27 17.30
C LYS A 16 -28.04 -16.35 18.13
N GLN A 17 -28.45 -17.61 17.97
CA GLN A 17 -27.85 -18.73 18.70
C GLN A 17 -26.36 -18.89 18.34
N LEU A 18 -26.04 -18.93 17.04
CA LEU A 18 -24.65 -19.10 16.58
C LEU A 18 -23.77 -17.90 16.95
N THR A 19 -24.32 -16.69 16.92
CA THR A 19 -23.64 -15.46 17.37
C THR A 19 -23.33 -15.48 18.87
N ALA A 20 -24.15 -16.14 19.68
CA ALA A 20 -23.95 -16.21 21.13
C ALA A 20 -22.75 -17.06 21.54
N GLU A 21 -22.36 -18.03 20.71
CA GLU A 21 -21.30 -19.00 20.98
C GLU A 21 -20.02 -18.77 20.16
N ALA A 22 -20.08 -17.91 19.13
CA ALA A 22 -18.96 -17.67 18.22
C ALA A 22 -17.91 -16.68 18.77
N ASP A 23 -16.64 -17.00 18.52
CA ASP A 23 -15.45 -16.15 18.68
C ASP A 23 -15.11 -15.42 17.36
N THR A 24 -15.57 -15.93 16.22
CA THR A 24 -15.40 -15.31 14.89
C THR A 24 -16.72 -15.31 14.15
N ILE A 25 -17.13 -14.15 13.64
CA ILE A 25 -18.40 -13.92 12.95
C ILE A 25 -18.13 -13.16 11.65
N TYR A 26 -18.28 -13.85 10.51
CA TYR A 26 -18.10 -13.25 9.18
C TYR A 26 -19.39 -13.29 8.39
N TRP A 27 -19.99 -12.12 8.16
CA TRP A 27 -21.28 -12.01 7.47
C TRP A 27 -21.12 -11.23 6.17
N MET A 28 -21.62 -11.80 5.07
CA MET A 28 -21.66 -11.16 3.77
C MET A 28 -23.07 -11.20 3.24
N THR A 29 -23.67 -10.05 2.95
CA THR A 29 -25.03 -9.98 2.39
C THR A 29 -25.10 -8.97 1.27
N SER A 30 -25.86 -9.27 0.21
CA SER A 30 -25.99 -8.36 -0.93
C SER A 30 -26.53 -6.98 -0.56
N PHE A 31 -27.46 -6.92 0.40
CA PHE A 31 -27.96 -5.66 0.92
C PHE A 31 -28.42 -5.76 2.38
N MET A 32 -28.46 -4.61 3.05
CA MET A 32 -28.93 -4.50 4.44
C MET A 32 -30.03 -3.47 4.60
N MET A 33 -31.09 -3.86 5.31
CA MET A 33 -32.18 -2.97 5.71
C MET A 33 -32.07 -2.67 7.20
N LYS A 34 -32.42 -1.45 7.59
CA LYS A 34 -32.49 -1.01 9.00
C LYS A 34 -33.33 -1.96 9.84
N SER A 35 -34.40 -2.50 9.26
CA SER A 35 -35.29 -3.45 9.91
C SER A 35 -34.64 -4.80 10.21
N GLY A 36 -33.74 -5.31 9.35
CA GLY A 36 -33.02 -6.56 9.59
C GLY A 36 -31.88 -6.39 10.57
N VAL A 37 -31.09 -5.32 10.40
CA VAL A 37 -29.99 -4.98 11.32
C VAL A 37 -30.48 -4.86 12.76
N LYS A 38 -31.62 -4.21 13.01
CA LYS A 38 -32.20 -4.09 14.36
C LYS A 38 -32.48 -5.43 15.04
N GLU A 39 -32.80 -6.48 14.28
CA GLU A 39 -33.15 -7.79 14.85
C GLU A 39 -31.91 -8.54 15.34
N VAL A 40 -30.75 -8.35 14.69
CA VAL A 40 -29.49 -9.08 14.96
C VAL A 40 -28.47 -8.28 15.78
N LEU A 41 -28.53 -6.95 15.74
CA LEU A 41 -27.58 -6.04 16.39
C LEU A 41 -27.38 -6.30 17.89
N PRO A 42 -28.42 -6.60 18.71
CA PRO A 42 -28.20 -6.92 20.12
C PRO A 42 -27.25 -8.11 20.33
N SER A 43 -27.42 -9.19 19.57
CA SER A 43 -26.57 -10.38 19.69
C SER A 43 -25.14 -10.13 19.18
N LEU A 44 -24.98 -9.34 18.12
CA LEU A 44 -23.65 -8.93 17.64
C LEU A 44 -22.93 -8.05 18.67
N ARG A 45 -23.64 -7.16 19.36
CA ARG A 45 -23.10 -6.35 20.46
C ARG A 45 -22.61 -7.22 21.60
N ASP A 46 -23.42 -8.19 22.02
CA ASP A 46 -23.03 -9.13 23.06
C ASP A 46 -21.78 -9.92 22.65
N ALA A 47 -21.65 -10.30 21.38
CA ALA A 47 -20.44 -10.96 20.86
C ALA A 47 -19.22 -10.03 20.84
N ALA A 48 -19.38 -8.78 20.42
CA ALA A 48 -18.31 -7.78 20.44
C ALA A 48 -17.80 -7.53 21.86
N ILE A 49 -18.69 -7.46 22.86
CA ILE A 49 -18.33 -7.29 24.28
C ILE A 49 -17.52 -8.48 24.80
N ARG A 50 -17.79 -9.69 24.30
CA ARG A 50 -17.00 -10.89 24.62
C ARG A 50 -15.64 -10.93 23.92
N GLY A 51 -15.36 -10.01 22.99
CA GLY A 51 -14.13 -9.96 22.22
C GLY A 51 -14.15 -10.78 20.93
N ALA A 52 -15.33 -11.14 20.41
CA ALA A 52 -15.42 -11.85 19.14
C ALA A 52 -14.94 -10.99 17.96
N GLU A 53 -14.21 -11.60 17.02
CA GLU A 53 -13.82 -10.98 15.75
C GLU A 53 -15.06 -10.90 14.84
N ILE A 54 -15.51 -9.69 14.52
CA ILE A 54 -16.72 -9.46 13.69
C ILE A 54 -16.31 -8.75 12.41
N LYS A 55 -16.58 -9.39 11.26
CA LYS A 55 -16.41 -8.80 9.93
C LYS A 55 -17.71 -8.86 9.15
N ILE A 56 -18.13 -7.72 8.61
CA ILE A 56 -19.39 -7.61 7.87
C ILE A 56 -19.16 -6.93 6.53
N LEU A 57 -19.53 -7.61 5.45
CA LEU A 57 -19.53 -7.09 4.08
C LEU A 57 -20.96 -6.92 3.56
N THR A 58 -21.25 -5.74 3.01
CA THR A 58 -22.47 -5.50 2.22
C THR A 58 -22.13 -4.96 0.84
N GLY A 59 -23.11 -4.85 -0.06
CA GLY A 59 -22.93 -4.16 -1.34
C GLY A 59 -23.76 -2.89 -1.47
N ASP A 60 -23.38 -2.05 -2.42
CA ASP A 60 -24.15 -0.90 -2.88
C ASP A 60 -25.00 -1.20 -4.14
N TYR A 61 -24.97 -2.45 -4.64
CA TYR A 61 -25.69 -2.85 -5.85
C TYR A 61 -27.19 -2.50 -5.77
N LEU A 62 -27.70 -1.90 -6.84
CA LEU A 62 -29.06 -1.32 -6.95
C LEU A 62 -29.41 -0.25 -5.89
N SER A 63 -28.43 0.26 -5.12
CA SER A 63 -28.64 1.21 -4.02
C SER A 63 -29.73 0.79 -3.04
N ILE A 64 -29.77 -0.51 -2.71
CA ILE A 64 -30.78 -1.10 -1.81
C ILE A 64 -30.38 -0.98 -0.33
N THR A 65 -29.09 -1.11 -0.03
CA THR A 65 -28.57 -1.01 1.35
C THR A 65 -28.94 0.33 1.96
N GLN A 66 -29.63 0.33 3.09
CA GLN A 66 -30.07 1.57 3.73
C GLN A 66 -28.90 2.23 4.47
N PRO A 67 -28.59 3.51 4.23
CA PRO A 67 -27.54 4.22 4.97
C PRO A 67 -27.74 4.17 6.49
N ASP A 68 -29.00 4.24 6.95
CA ASP A 68 -29.35 4.08 8.36
C ASP A 68 -29.03 2.69 8.93
N ALA A 69 -29.00 1.65 8.10
CA ALA A 69 -28.59 0.31 8.52
C ALA A 69 -27.07 0.27 8.79
N LEU A 70 -26.29 0.94 7.93
CA LEU A 70 -24.85 1.10 8.10
C LEU A 70 -24.53 1.91 9.36
N THR A 71 -25.22 3.03 9.57
CA THR A 71 -25.08 3.84 10.80
C THR A 71 -25.34 3.00 12.05
N LEU A 72 -26.41 2.19 12.08
CA LEU A 72 -26.71 1.34 13.23
C LEU A 72 -25.63 0.29 13.53
N LEU A 73 -25.01 -0.29 12.49
CA LEU A 73 -23.91 -1.24 12.66
C LEU A 73 -22.64 -0.52 13.13
N TYR A 74 -22.30 0.60 12.49
CA TYR A 74 -21.11 1.38 12.80
C TYR A 74 -21.12 1.88 14.25
N ASP A 75 -22.19 2.57 14.66
CA ASP A 75 -22.36 3.07 16.03
C ASP A 75 -22.48 1.93 17.04
N GLY A 76 -23.02 0.80 16.59
CA GLY A 76 -23.34 -0.34 17.44
C GLY A 76 -22.19 -1.30 17.68
N LEU A 77 -21.13 -1.29 16.87
CA LEU A 77 -20.06 -2.29 16.88
C LEU A 77 -18.68 -1.63 16.69
N PRO A 78 -18.19 -0.84 17.66
CA PRO A 78 -16.96 -0.04 17.52
C PRO A 78 -15.66 -0.84 17.32
N GLY A 79 -15.70 -2.17 17.47
CA GLY A 79 -14.57 -3.08 17.19
C GLY A 79 -14.78 -4.02 15.99
N ALA A 80 -15.89 -3.89 15.26
CA ALA A 80 -16.15 -4.71 14.08
C ALA A 80 -15.57 -4.06 12.83
N GLU A 81 -15.02 -4.87 11.91
CA GLU A 81 -14.64 -4.38 10.59
C GLU A 81 -15.85 -4.44 9.65
N LEU A 82 -16.34 -3.26 9.29
CA LEU A 82 -17.47 -3.10 8.39
C LEU A 82 -16.97 -2.63 7.03
N ARG A 83 -17.35 -3.31 5.96
CA ARG A 83 -16.98 -2.94 4.59
C ARG A 83 -18.20 -2.96 3.67
N MET A 84 -18.12 -2.18 2.61
CA MET A 84 -19.09 -2.16 1.53
C MET A 84 -18.40 -2.36 0.20
N MET A 85 -18.89 -3.30 -0.59
CA MET A 85 -18.53 -3.47 -1.99
C MET A 85 -19.11 -2.31 -2.81
N GLU A 86 -18.24 -1.57 -3.47
CA GLU A 86 -18.60 -0.63 -4.52
C GLU A 86 -18.72 -1.40 -5.82
N SER A 87 -19.97 -1.76 -6.15
CA SER A 87 -20.28 -2.62 -7.28
C SER A 87 -19.92 -1.99 -8.63
N GLY A 88 -19.95 -0.66 -8.74
CA GLY A 88 -19.83 0.02 -10.04
C GLY A 88 -20.90 -0.42 -11.05
N GLY A 89 -22.05 -0.93 -10.57
CA GLY A 89 -23.08 -1.54 -11.41
C GLY A 89 -22.94 -3.05 -11.63
N THR A 90 -21.87 -3.67 -11.15
CA THR A 90 -21.65 -5.13 -11.20
C THR A 90 -22.53 -5.87 -10.19
N SER A 91 -23.13 -6.98 -10.58
CA SER A 91 -23.97 -7.80 -9.69
C SER A 91 -23.20 -8.25 -8.44
N PHE A 92 -23.65 -7.84 -7.24
CA PHE A 92 -23.14 -8.33 -5.94
C PHE A 92 -24.29 -8.98 -5.17
N HIS A 93 -24.46 -10.29 -5.32
CA HIS A 93 -25.57 -11.04 -4.72
C HIS A 93 -25.25 -12.13 -3.66
N PRO A 94 -24.05 -12.17 -3.02
CA PRO A 94 -23.75 -13.21 -2.04
C PRO A 94 -24.53 -13.01 -0.73
N LYS A 95 -24.87 -14.13 -0.06
CA LYS A 95 -25.55 -14.16 1.24
C LYS A 95 -25.01 -15.34 2.04
N ALA A 96 -24.08 -15.05 2.93
CA ALA A 96 -23.35 -16.04 3.71
C ALA A 96 -23.15 -15.53 5.14
N TYR A 97 -23.39 -16.40 6.12
CA TYR A 97 -23.19 -16.14 7.53
C TYR A 97 -22.31 -17.24 8.11
N LEU A 98 -21.08 -16.89 8.48
CA LEU A 98 -20.08 -17.82 8.97
C LEU A 98 -19.82 -17.56 10.46
N PHE A 99 -19.66 -18.65 11.21
CA PHE A 99 -19.46 -18.65 12.65
C PHE A 99 -18.37 -19.64 13.02
N LYS A 100 -17.43 -19.25 13.88
CA LYS A 100 -16.41 -20.15 14.43
C LYS A 100 -16.24 -19.90 15.92
N SER A 101 -16.05 -20.98 16.65
CA SER A 101 -15.68 -21.06 18.06
C SER A 101 -14.50 -22.02 18.20
N ALA A 102 -13.92 -22.13 19.40
CA ALA A 102 -12.85 -23.10 19.68
C ALA A 102 -13.19 -24.54 19.23
N ASP A 103 -14.43 -24.99 19.46
CA ASP A 103 -14.83 -26.40 19.27
C ASP A 103 -15.78 -26.63 18.08
N SER A 104 -16.26 -25.57 17.42
CA SER A 104 -17.23 -25.71 16.32
C SER A 104 -17.16 -24.59 15.30
N ALA A 105 -17.46 -24.91 14.05
CA ALA A 105 -17.67 -23.91 13.01
C ALA A 105 -18.96 -24.22 12.22
N ALA A 106 -19.57 -23.18 11.67
CA ALA A 106 -20.77 -23.31 10.87
C ALA A 106 -20.83 -22.25 9.77
N VAL A 107 -21.39 -22.64 8.63
CA VAL A 107 -21.69 -21.77 7.51
C VAL A 107 -23.18 -21.85 7.21
N ILE A 108 -23.81 -20.69 7.01
CA ILE A 108 -25.16 -20.59 6.47
C ILE A 108 -25.08 -19.84 5.14
N ILE A 109 -25.44 -20.49 4.03
CA ILE A 109 -25.50 -19.86 2.70
C ILE A 109 -26.91 -20.01 2.15
N GLY A 110 -27.45 -18.97 1.53
CA GLY A 110 -28.81 -19.04 1.00
C GLY A 110 -29.30 -17.77 0.33
N SER A 111 -30.61 -17.54 0.42
CA SER A 111 -31.30 -16.41 -0.21
C SER A 111 -31.59 -15.24 0.76
N SER A 112 -31.32 -15.39 2.06
CA SER A 112 -31.69 -14.38 3.06
C SER A 112 -30.70 -13.22 3.20
N ASN A 113 -31.14 -12.00 2.88
CA ASN A 113 -30.44 -10.75 3.21
C ASN A 113 -30.75 -10.28 4.64
N LEU A 114 -30.01 -9.26 5.13
CA LEU A 114 -30.29 -8.60 6.41
C LEU A 114 -31.50 -7.67 6.31
N SER A 115 -32.69 -8.25 6.16
CA SER A 115 -33.99 -7.57 6.24
C SER A 115 -34.94 -8.32 7.15
N LYS A 116 -35.87 -7.61 7.81
CA LYS A 116 -36.80 -8.27 8.74
C LYS A 116 -37.63 -9.36 8.06
N SER A 117 -38.08 -9.14 6.83
CA SER A 117 -38.83 -10.14 6.06
C SER A 117 -37.99 -11.39 5.80
N ALA A 118 -36.80 -11.25 5.22
CA ALA A 118 -35.91 -12.37 4.91
C ALA A 118 -35.50 -13.16 6.16
N LEU A 119 -35.29 -12.49 7.29
CA LEU A 119 -34.86 -13.17 8.52
C LEU A 119 -35.98 -13.85 9.32
N THR A 120 -37.26 -13.55 9.04
CA THR A 120 -38.41 -14.05 9.83
C THR A 120 -39.42 -14.83 8.99
N ASN A 121 -40.28 -14.12 8.27
CA ASN A 121 -41.49 -14.65 7.64
C ASN A 121 -41.40 -14.78 6.11
N GLY A 122 -40.31 -14.33 5.49
CA GLY A 122 -40.06 -14.42 4.06
C GLY A 122 -39.91 -15.88 3.60
N ILE A 123 -40.21 -16.13 2.33
CA ILE A 123 -39.95 -17.42 1.69
C ILE A 123 -38.47 -17.43 1.29
N GLU A 124 -37.64 -18.03 2.12
CA GLU A 124 -36.19 -18.05 1.96
C GLU A 124 -35.67 -19.47 2.10
N TRP A 125 -34.57 -19.79 1.43
CA TRP A 125 -33.92 -21.09 1.53
C TRP A 125 -32.46 -20.86 1.91
N ASN A 126 -32.07 -21.37 3.07
CA ASN A 126 -30.68 -21.33 3.52
C ASN A 126 -30.22 -22.72 3.92
N LEU A 127 -29.00 -23.08 3.55
CA LEU A 127 -28.36 -24.31 3.95
C LEU A 127 -27.41 -24.02 5.12
N TYR A 128 -27.69 -24.63 6.26
CA TYR A 128 -26.78 -24.66 7.40
C TYR A 128 -25.86 -25.87 7.29
N ALA A 129 -24.55 -25.60 7.26
CA ALA A 129 -23.48 -26.57 7.17
C ALA A 129 -22.52 -26.43 8.37
N PRO A 130 -22.54 -27.35 9.34
CA PRO A 130 -21.56 -27.39 10.42
C PRO A 130 -20.24 -28.03 9.96
N SER A 131 -19.11 -27.68 10.59
CA SER A 131 -17.81 -28.31 10.32
C SER A 131 -17.80 -29.82 10.55
N SER A 132 -18.72 -30.33 11.38
CA SER A 132 -18.92 -31.78 11.57
C SER A 132 -19.47 -32.51 10.33
N ALA A 133 -20.00 -31.79 9.36
CA ALA A 133 -20.49 -32.36 8.10
C ALA A 133 -19.41 -32.36 7.01
N ASP A 134 -18.54 -31.34 7.03
CA ASP A 134 -17.40 -31.17 6.13
C ASP A 134 -16.44 -30.17 6.82
N GLU A 135 -15.21 -30.60 7.11
CA GLU A 135 -14.23 -29.75 7.82
C GLU A 135 -13.70 -28.62 6.93
N ASP A 136 -13.68 -28.81 5.60
CA ASP A 136 -13.09 -27.90 4.63
C ASP A 136 -14.06 -26.80 4.17
N ILE A 137 -15.37 -27.05 4.27
CA ILE A 137 -16.40 -26.11 3.78
C ILE A 137 -16.32 -24.74 4.47
N PHE A 138 -15.99 -24.73 5.77
CA PHE A 138 -15.85 -23.48 6.52
C PHE A 138 -14.63 -22.69 6.05
N GLU A 139 -13.47 -23.34 5.94
CA GLU A 139 -12.21 -22.69 5.54
C GLU A 139 -12.27 -22.19 4.09
N THR A 140 -12.91 -22.95 3.20
CA THR A 140 -13.20 -22.54 1.82
C THR A 140 -14.10 -21.31 1.79
N SER A 141 -15.20 -21.33 2.55
CA SER A 141 -16.15 -20.20 2.63
C SER A 141 -15.49 -18.96 3.26
N ALA A 142 -14.67 -19.14 4.30
CA ALA A 142 -13.97 -18.06 4.98
C ALA A 142 -12.88 -17.43 4.10
N SER A 143 -12.22 -18.25 3.26
CA SER A 143 -11.24 -17.77 2.28
C SER A 143 -11.91 -16.96 1.18
N ALA A 144 -13.00 -17.45 0.60
CA ALA A 144 -13.81 -16.70 -0.36
C ALA A 144 -14.39 -15.40 0.23
N PHE A 145 -14.85 -15.44 1.49
CA PHE A 145 -15.27 -14.24 2.21
C PHE A 145 -14.11 -13.24 2.31
N THR A 146 -12.91 -13.68 2.72
CA THR A 146 -11.76 -12.80 2.94
C THR A 146 -11.26 -12.17 1.64
N GLU A 147 -11.20 -12.94 0.56
CA GLU A 147 -10.86 -12.44 -0.78
C GLU A 147 -11.81 -11.32 -1.20
N MET A 148 -13.12 -11.53 -1.03
CA MET A 148 -14.12 -10.51 -1.33
C MET A 148 -14.04 -9.32 -0.37
N PHE A 149 -13.85 -9.57 0.92
CA PHE A 149 -13.77 -8.56 1.98
C PHE A 149 -12.57 -7.64 1.81
N LEU A 150 -11.43 -8.16 1.35
CA LEU A 150 -10.19 -7.41 1.13
C LEU A 150 -10.01 -6.98 -0.34
N SER A 151 -11.02 -7.19 -1.19
CA SER A 151 -10.98 -6.78 -2.59
C SER A 151 -10.76 -5.27 -2.69
N PRO A 152 -9.97 -4.78 -3.68
CA PRO A 152 -9.78 -3.35 -3.94
C PRO A 152 -11.08 -2.57 -4.12
N ASN A 153 -12.16 -3.25 -4.53
CA ASN A 153 -13.48 -2.67 -4.78
C ASN A 153 -14.33 -2.57 -3.50
N THR A 154 -13.76 -2.85 -2.34
CA THR A 154 -14.45 -2.65 -1.05
C THR A 154 -13.92 -1.42 -0.34
N VAL A 155 -14.82 -0.67 0.27
CA VAL A 155 -14.50 0.48 1.12
C VAL A 155 -14.83 0.16 2.58
N ALA A 156 -13.98 0.59 3.50
CA ALA A 156 -14.29 0.51 4.92
C ALA A 156 -15.41 1.49 5.27
N ILE A 157 -16.40 1.02 6.04
CA ILE A 157 -17.51 1.84 6.48
C ILE A 157 -17.06 2.71 7.65
N ASN A 158 -17.16 4.02 7.48
CA ASN A 158 -16.96 5.05 8.49
C ASN A 158 -17.97 6.20 8.27
N GLU A 159 -18.02 7.18 9.16
CA GLU A 159 -18.98 8.30 9.07
C GLU A 159 -18.96 9.00 7.71
N ASN A 160 -17.78 9.28 7.15
CA ASN A 160 -17.63 9.96 5.85
C ASN A 160 -18.15 9.08 4.71
N GLN A 161 -17.78 7.80 4.69
CA GLN A 161 -18.24 6.86 3.67
C GLN A 161 -19.76 6.63 3.72
N ILE A 162 -20.35 6.60 4.92
CA ILE A 162 -21.81 6.51 5.09
C ILE A 162 -22.48 7.74 4.50
N GLU A 163 -21.93 8.94 4.72
CA GLU A 163 -22.51 10.17 4.18
C GLU A 163 -22.36 10.28 2.66
N GLN A 164 -21.20 9.93 2.11
CA GLN A 164 -20.99 9.84 0.65
C GLN A 164 -21.95 8.83 0.02
N TYR A 165 -22.16 7.68 0.66
CA TYR A 165 -23.12 6.70 0.21
C TYR A 165 -24.56 7.19 0.33
N ARG A 166 -24.91 7.91 1.41
CA ARG A 166 -26.24 8.49 1.61
C ARG A 166 -26.63 9.44 0.48
N GLN A 167 -25.70 10.28 0.02
CA GLN A 167 -25.92 11.15 -1.13
C GLN A 167 -26.22 10.35 -2.40
N ARG A 168 -25.39 9.34 -2.72
CA ARG A 168 -25.61 8.43 -3.87
C ARG A 168 -26.93 7.66 -3.78
N TYR A 169 -27.25 7.15 -2.59
CA TYR A 169 -28.49 6.43 -2.28
C TYR A 169 -29.72 7.30 -2.52
N ASP A 170 -29.71 8.55 -2.02
CA ASP A 170 -30.82 9.49 -2.20
C ASP A 170 -30.97 9.93 -3.66
N GLU A 171 -29.87 10.20 -4.36
CA GLU A 171 -29.88 10.53 -5.78
C GLU A 171 -30.45 9.40 -6.64
N THR A 172 -30.07 8.16 -6.35
CA THR A 172 -30.51 6.97 -7.09
C THR A 172 -31.98 6.67 -6.83
N ASN A 173 -32.40 6.67 -5.56
CA ASN A 173 -33.81 6.43 -5.19
C ASN A 173 -34.76 7.57 -5.61
N ARG A 174 -34.25 8.79 -5.84
CA ARG A 174 -35.02 9.88 -6.49
C ARG A 174 -35.23 9.64 -7.99
N LYS A 175 -34.25 9.05 -8.69
CA LYS A 175 -34.31 8.76 -10.13
C LYS A 175 -35.09 7.47 -10.44
N LEU A 176 -35.02 6.48 -9.56
CA LEU A 176 -35.68 5.17 -9.68
C LEU A 176 -36.23 4.75 -8.31
N PRO A 177 -37.53 4.94 -8.03
CA PRO A 177 -38.09 4.57 -6.74
C PRO A 177 -38.06 3.05 -6.54
N PHE A 178 -37.82 2.61 -5.30
CA PHE A 178 -37.66 1.22 -4.87
C PHE A 178 -38.72 0.24 -5.42
N SER A 179 -39.97 0.69 -5.63
CA SER A 179 -41.05 -0.13 -6.19
C SER A 179 -40.86 -0.51 -7.67
N SER A 180 -40.11 0.29 -8.43
CA SER A 180 -39.88 0.10 -9.87
C SER A 180 -38.70 -0.82 -10.16
N ILE A 181 -37.84 -1.08 -9.16
CA ILE A 181 -36.68 -1.98 -9.26
C ILE A 181 -37.12 -3.47 -9.29
N TRP A 182 -38.37 -3.76 -8.87
CA TRP A 182 -38.93 -5.12 -8.73
C TRP A 182 -40.04 -5.47 -9.74
N GLU A 183 -40.40 -4.58 -10.68
CA GLU A 183 -41.22 -4.94 -11.85
C GLU A 183 -40.34 -5.58 -12.95
N PRO A 184 -40.86 -6.54 -13.75
CA PRO A 184 -40.03 -7.53 -14.42
C PRO A 184 -39.20 -6.92 -15.55
N TYR A 185 -37.91 -6.71 -15.25
CA TYR A 185 -36.86 -6.64 -16.26
C TYR A 185 -36.81 -7.98 -17.00
N THR A 186 -36.63 -7.90 -18.31
CA THR A 186 -36.91 -8.96 -19.28
C THR A 186 -36.07 -10.23 -19.06
N ALA A 187 -36.45 -11.33 -19.71
CA ALA A 187 -35.76 -12.62 -19.66
C ALA A 187 -34.25 -12.56 -20.00
N ALA A 188 -33.78 -11.51 -20.70
CA ALA A 188 -32.36 -11.27 -20.94
C ALA A 188 -31.63 -10.78 -19.67
N THR A 189 -32.31 -10.00 -18.83
CA THR A 189 -31.80 -9.45 -17.58
C THR A 189 -31.78 -10.50 -16.46
N GLU A 190 -32.73 -11.45 -16.44
CA GLU A 190 -32.69 -12.61 -15.51
C GLU A 190 -31.48 -13.53 -15.76
N ILE A 191 -31.07 -13.73 -17.01
CA ILE A 191 -29.90 -14.53 -17.37
C ILE A 191 -28.61 -13.83 -16.94
N GLU A 192 -28.53 -12.51 -17.15
CA GLU A 192 -27.37 -11.69 -16.76
C GLU A 192 -27.25 -11.53 -15.23
N MET A 193 -28.39 -11.49 -14.52
CA MET A 193 -28.48 -11.37 -13.06
C MET A 193 -28.27 -12.68 -12.29
N THR A 194 -28.56 -13.84 -12.89
CA THR A 194 -28.47 -15.16 -12.23
C THR A 194 -27.23 -15.95 -12.68
N PHE A 195 -26.87 -15.79 -13.96
CA PHE A 195 -25.74 -16.34 -14.69
C PHE A 195 -24.34 -15.94 -14.19
N GLY A 196 -23.98 -14.68 -14.46
CA GLY A 196 -22.63 -14.42 -14.97
C GLY A 196 -22.29 -15.31 -16.20
N PRO A 197 -21.24 -15.02 -16.97
CA PRO A 197 -20.82 -15.95 -18.03
C PRO A 197 -20.26 -17.23 -17.39
N THR A 198 -21.06 -18.28 -17.31
CA THR A 198 -20.65 -19.61 -16.85
C THR A 198 -20.13 -20.44 -18.02
N GLU A 199 -18.85 -20.76 -18.01
CA GLU A 199 -18.33 -21.97 -18.68
C GLU A 199 -17.89 -22.97 -17.61
N HIS A 200 -18.67 -24.05 -17.50
CA HIS A 200 -18.33 -25.21 -16.70
C HIS A 200 -17.33 -26.09 -17.47
N ALA A 201 -16.19 -26.40 -16.86
CA ALA A 201 -15.33 -27.48 -17.32
C ALA A 201 -15.19 -28.55 -16.22
N SER A 202 -15.49 -29.77 -16.62
CA SER A 202 -15.53 -31.00 -15.84
C SER A 202 -14.18 -31.38 -15.24
N ALA A 203 -14.23 -31.89 -14.01
CA ALA A 203 -13.12 -32.54 -13.34
C ALA A 203 -12.77 -33.86 -14.03
N ASP A 204 -11.53 -33.96 -14.52
CA ASP A 204 -10.85 -35.24 -14.73
C ASP A 204 -9.48 -35.16 -14.05
N SER A 205 -9.27 -36.07 -13.11
CA SER A 205 -8.05 -36.23 -12.33
C SER A 205 -7.01 -37.00 -13.14
N PHE A 206 -5.88 -36.39 -13.48
CA PHE A 206 -4.66 -37.12 -13.86
C PHE A 206 -3.40 -36.43 -13.35
N THR A 207 -2.53 -37.27 -12.78
CA THR A 207 -1.21 -36.97 -12.21
C THR A 207 -0.17 -36.74 -13.28
N ASP A 208 0.56 -35.63 -13.22
CA ASP A 208 1.72 -35.36 -14.09
C ASP A 208 3.01 -36.01 -13.51
N PRO A 209 3.92 -36.52 -14.36
CA PRO A 209 5.11 -37.22 -13.93
C PRO A 209 6.19 -36.24 -13.45
N ALA A 210 6.81 -36.57 -12.32
CA ALA A 210 7.94 -35.85 -11.77
C ALA A 210 9.14 -35.88 -12.74
N ALA A 211 9.53 -34.70 -13.24
CA ALA A 211 10.82 -34.54 -13.90
C ALA A 211 11.92 -34.52 -12.84
N THR A 212 12.63 -35.63 -12.70
CA THR A 212 13.92 -35.70 -12.00
C THR A 212 14.97 -34.91 -12.77
N TYR A 213 15.43 -33.81 -12.20
CA TYR A 213 16.68 -33.16 -12.58
C TYR A 213 17.73 -33.44 -11.51
N GLU A 214 18.88 -33.93 -11.96
CA GLU A 214 20.01 -34.34 -11.13
C GLU A 214 20.55 -33.18 -10.27
N SER A 215 20.89 -33.53 -9.04
CA SER A 215 21.42 -32.66 -8.01
C SER A 215 22.81 -32.11 -8.37
N ALA A 216 22.87 -30.84 -8.75
CA ALA A 216 24.07 -30.02 -8.59
C ALA A 216 23.81 -29.05 -7.44
N VAL A 217 24.70 -29.03 -6.44
CA VAL A 217 24.67 -28.05 -5.35
C VAL A 217 24.68 -26.66 -5.97
N MET A 218 23.65 -25.86 -5.67
CA MET A 218 23.47 -24.54 -6.27
C MET A 218 24.30 -23.51 -5.52
N GLU A 219 25.23 -22.84 -6.19
CA GLU A 219 26.03 -21.75 -5.61
C GLU A 219 25.36 -20.38 -5.82
N PRO A 220 25.53 -19.44 -4.88
CA PRO A 220 25.02 -18.08 -5.02
C PRO A 220 25.68 -17.35 -6.19
N ARG A 221 24.89 -16.52 -6.90
CA ARG A 221 25.40 -15.63 -7.96
C ARG A 221 26.18 -14.47 -7.34
N PRO A 222 27.07 -13.76 -8.08
CA PRO A 222 27.85 -12.65 -7.54
C PRO A 222 27.03 -11.56 -6.83
N ALA A 223 25.86 -11.19 -7.37
CA ALA A 223 24.95 -10.24 -6.72
C ALA A 223 24.42 -10.76 -5.37
N GLN A 224 24.17 -12.07 -5.28
CA GLN A 224 23.69 -12.74 -4.08
C GLN A 224 24.82 -12.89 -3.05
N GLU A 225 26.05 -13.18 -3.47
CA GLU A 225 27.22 -13.20 -2.59
C GLU A 225 27.44 -11.85 -1.91
N LEU A 226 27.36 -10.76 -2.69
CA LEU A 226 27.50 -9.40 -2.17
C LEU A 226 26.37 -9.07 -1.17
N ALA A 227 25.14 -9.45 -1.49
CA ALA A 227 23.99 -9.27 -0.59
C ALA A 227 24.08 -10.14 0.69
N LEU A 228 24.52 -11.40 0.57
CA LEU A 228 24.74 -12.29 1.72
C LEU A 228 25.84 -11.77 2.64
N ALA A 229 26.93 -11.25 2.08
CA ALA A 229 28.00 -10.66 2.87
C ALA A 229 27.49 -9.47 3.70
N ALA A 230 26.73 -8.57 3.08
CA ALA A 230 26.12 -7.43 3.76
C ALA A 230 25.13 -7.87 4.86
N LEU A 231 24.23 -8.81 4.55
CA LEU A 231 23.28 -9.33 5.54
C LEU A 231 23.97 -10.02 6.72
N ASN A 232 25.00 -10.83 6.47
CA ASN A 232 25.77 -11.48 7.52
C ASN A 232 26.55 -10.48 8.39
N GLU A 233 27.03 -9.38 7.81
CA GLU A 233 27.64 -8.28 8.56
C GLU A 233 26.61 -7.56 9.43
N THR A 234 25.41 -7.32 8.91
CA THR A 234 24.29 -6.74 9.66
C THR A 234 23.93 -7.59 10.89
N VAL A 235 23.85 -8.92 10.74
CA VAL A 235 23.63 -9.84 11.87
C VAL A 235 24.78 -9.76 12.88
N LYS A 236 26.05 -9.77 12.43
CA LYS A 236 27.23 -9.66 13.31
C LYS A 236 27.27 -8.36 14.11
N ASN A 237 26.74 -7.28 13.55
CA ASN A 237 26.65 -5.97 14.21
C ASN A 237 25.49 -5.89 15.22
N GLY A 238 24.74 -6.97 15.43
CA GLY A 238 23.68 -7.08 16.44
C GLY A 238 22.35 -6.49 16.02
N TYR A 239 22.13 -6.26 14.72
CA TYR A 239 20.81 -5.88 14.22
C TYR A 239 19.90 -7.11 14.15
N GLU A 240 18.63 -6.92 14.50
CA GLU A 240 17.60 -7.98 14.50
C GLU A 240 16.66 -7.88 13.29
N LYS A 241 16.74 -6.79 12.51
CA LYS A 241 15.88 -6.54 11.35
C LYS A 241 16.66 -5.84 10.26
N ALA A 242 16.46 -6.21 9.00
CA ALA A 242 17.09 -5.53 7.86
C ALA A 242 16.23 -5.57 6.59
N LEU A 243 16.37 -4.54 5.76
CA LEU A 243 15.84 -4.48 4.41
C LEU A 243 16.95 -4.78 3.40
N ALA A 244 16.68 -5.69 2.46
CA ALA A 244 17.52 -5.89 1.28
C ALA A 244 16.73 -5.53 0.01
N VAL A 245 17.22 -4.53 -0.70
CA VAL A 245 16.65 -4.02 -1.93
C VAL A 245 17.42 -4.59 -3.12
N LEU A 246 16.79 -5.43 -3.93
CA LEU A 246 17.42 -6.00 -5.12
C LEU A 246 16.52 -5.89 -6.34
N ALA A 247 17.06 -5.36 -7.44
CA ALA A 247 16.41 -5.34 -8.74
C ALA A 247 15.76 -6.69 -9.11
N THR A 248 14.59 -6.63 -9.77
CA THR A 248 13.93 -7.84 -10.25
C THR A 248 14.85 -8.59 -11.22
N GLY A 249 14.90 -9.92 -11.10
CA GLY A 249 15.82 -10.77 -11.88
C GLY A 249 17.13 -11.12 -11.19
N LEU A 250 17.50 -10.47 -10.07
CA LEU A 250 18.71 -10.83 -9.29
C LEU A 250 18.52 -12.04 -8.34
N GLY A 251 17.30 -12.57 -8.25
CA GLY A 251 17.00 -13.77 -7.49
C GLY A 251 16.83 -13.55 -5.98
N LYS A 252 15.98 -12.59 -5.59
CA LYS A 252 15.58 -12.31 -4.18
C LYS A 252 15.24 -13.58 -3.39
N THR A 253 14.48 -14.49 -3.98
CA THR A 253 14.06 -15.74 -3.35
C THR A 253 15.22 -16.70 -3.07
N TYR A 254 16.21 -16.76 -3.97
CA TYR A 254 17.42 -17.57 -3.73
C TYR A 254 18.33 -16.90 -2.69
N LEU A 255 18.44 -15.56 -2.68
CA LEU A 255 19.11 -14.85 -1.61
C LEU A 255 18.50 -15.21 -0.24
N ALA A 256 17.18 -15.20 -0.13
CA ALA A 256 16.46 -15.60 1.09
C ALA A 256 16.82 -17.04 1.51
N ALA A 257 16.85 -17.96 0.55
CA ALA A 257 17.20 -19.36 0.80
C ALA A 257 18.65 -19.48 1.30
N PHE A 258 19.62 -18.86 0.63
CA PHE A 258 21.02 -18.91 1.10
C PHE A 258 21.20 -18.26 2.48
N PHE A 259 20.49 -17.16 2.76
CA PHE A 259 20.55 -16.52 4.07
C PHE A 259 19.91 -17.39 5.18
N ALA A 260 18.88 -18.17 4.84
CA ALA A 260 18.22 -19.11 5.74
C ALA A 260 19.10 -20.29 6.21
N GLU A 261 20.31 -20.48 5.64
CA GLU A 261 21.23 -21.57 6.02
C GLU A 261 21.58 -21.54 7.52
N SER A 262 21.72 -20.35 8.09
CA SER A 262 22.11 -20.18 9.50
C SER A 262 20.94 -20.31 10.50
N PHE A 263 19.71 -20.54 10.02
CA PHE A 263 18.48 -20.52 10.83
C PHE A 263 17.75 -21.86 10.77
N LYS A 264 17.15 -22.31 11.90
CA LYS A 264 16.54 -23.64 12.01
C LYS A 264 15.07 -23.66 11.60
N ARG A 265 14.31 -22.63 11.95
CA ARG A 265 12.89 -22.53 11.57
C ARG A 265 12.59 -21.19 10.92
N VAL A 266 12.16 -21.23 9.66
CA VAL A 266 11.99 -20.03 8.82
C VAL A 266 10.55 -19.90 8.37
N LEU A 267 10.01 -18.69 8.50
CA LEU A 267 8.73 -18.29 7.94
C LEU A 267 8.96 -17.39 6.75
N PHE A 268 8.49 -17.81 5.57
CA PHE A 268 8.49 -16.99 4.36
C PHE A 268 7.07 -16.49 4.08
N ILE A 269 6.89 -15.17 4.06
CA ILE A 269 5.59 -14.51 3.89
C ILE A 269 5.52 -13.89 2.50
N ALA A 270 4.44 -14.18 1.78
CA ALA A 270 4.11 -13.51 0.52
C ALA A 270 2.59 -13.28 0.40
N HIS A 271 2.20 -12.37 -0.50
CA HIS A 271 0.80 -12.01 -0.71
C HIS A 271 0.09 -12.84 -1.80
N ARG A 272 0.84 -13.52 -2.69
CA ARG A 272 0.30 -14.40 -3.75
C ARG A 272 0.70 -15.85 -3.53
N GLU A 273 -0.23 -16.77 -3.77
CA GLU A 273 0.02 -18.21 -3.61
C GLU A 273 1.06 -18.76 -4.60
N GLU A 274 1.10 -18.23 -5.82
CA GLU A 274 2.09 -18.66 -6.81
C GLU A 274 3.53 -18.34 -6.36
N LEU A 275 3.73 -17.21 -5.66
CA LEU A 275 5.03 -16.84 -5.10
C LEU A 275 5.46 -17.79 -3.98
N LEU A 276 4.52 -18.25 -3.15
CA LEU A 276 4.80 -19.23 -2.08
C LEU A 276 5.28 -20.56 -2.66
N THR A 277 4.59 -21.06 -3.69
CA THR A 277 4.96 -22.33 -4.34
C THR A 277 6.33 -22.21 -5.03
N GLN A 278 6.61 -21.07 -5.67
CA GLN A 278 7.92 -20.79 -6.27
C GLN A 278 9.02 -20.69 -5.21
N ALA A 279 8.75 -20.01 -4.10
CA ALA A 279 9.70 -19.89 -3.00
C ALA A 279 9.99 -21.24 -2.35
N GLN A 280 8.97 -22.07 -2.11
CA GLN A 280 9.15 -23.44 -1.63
C GLN A 280 10.05 -24.25 -2.57
N ALA A 281 9.79 -24.19 -3.88
CA ALA A 281 10.62 -24.89 -4.87
C ALA A 281 12.07 -24.38 -4.88
N SER A 282 12.31 -23.07 -4.72
CA SER A 282 13.65 -22.49 -4.59
C SER A 282 14.37 -22.97 -3.33
N PHE A 283 13.70 -22.97 -2.17
CA PHE A 283 14.29 -23.44 -0.92
C PHE A 283 14.59 -24.94 -0.95
N SER A 284 13.70 -25.76 -1.51
CA SER A 284 13.93 -27.20 -1.67
C SER A 284 15.12 -27.53 -2.59
N ARG A 285 15.45 -26.64 -3.54
CA ARG A 285 16.67 -26.79 -4.38
C ARG A 285 17.94 -26.47 -3.62
N VAL A 286 17.91 -25.46 -2.74
CA VAL A 286 19.05 -25.08 -1.91
C VAL A 286 19.25 -26.05 -0.74
N PHE A 287 18.15 -26.53 -0.15
CA PHE A 287 18.13 -27.47 0.98
C PHE A 287 17.28 -28.72 0.70
N PRO A 288 17.77 -29.68 -0.10
CA PRO A 288 17.01 -30.89 -0.43
C PRO A 288 16.65 -31.77 0.78
N ASN A 289 17.37 -31.62 1.90
CA ASN A 289 17.23 -32.45 3.10
C ASN A 289 16.38 -31.81 4.21
N ARG A 290 15.87 -30.58 4.02
CA ARG A 290 15.07 -29.87 5.02
C ARG A 290 13.59 -29.93 4.66
N THR A 291 12.73 -30.03 5.66
CA THR A 291 11.28 -30.10 5.44
C THR A 291 10.70 -28.73 5.13
N SER A 292 9.77 -28.65 4.18
CA SER A 292 9.05 -27.43 3.85
C SER A 292 7.55 -27.69 3.75
N GLY A 293 6.75 -26.68 4.11
CA GLY A 293 5.29 -26.77 4.08
C GLY A 293 4.64 -25.46 3.66
N ILE A 294 3.47 -25.54 3.02
CA ILE A 294 2.66 -24.38 2.64
C ILE A 294 1.57 -24.14 3.68
N TYR A 295 1.37 -22.87 4.03
CA TYR A 295 0.33 -22.40 4.93
C TYR A 295 -0.52 -21.29 4.28
N ASN A 296 -1.58 -21.68 3.58
CA ASN A 296 -2.50 -20.79 2.86
C ASN A 296 -3.96 -21.20 3.13
N GLY A 297 -4.91 -20.73 2.33
CA GLY A 297 -6.34 -21.05 2.51
C GLY A 297 -6.65 -22.55 2.43
N GLN A 298 -5.84 -23.32 1.69
CA GLN A 298 -6.09 -24.72 1.32
C GLN A 298 -5.18 -25.71 2.09
N GLN A 299 -3.92 -25.35 2.31
CA GLN A 299 -2.90 -26.18 2.96
C GLN A 299 -2.49 -25.55 4.30
N LYS A 300 -2.28 -26.38 5.32
CA LYS A 300 -1.96 -25.94 6.69
C LYS A 300 -0.78 -26.73 7.27
N GLU A 301 0.27 -26.86 6.48
CA GLU A 301 1.48 -27.57 6.90
C GLU A 301 2.30 -26.68 7.84
N THR A 302 2.44 -27.09 9.10
CA THR A 302 3.03 -26.27 10.18
C THR A 302 4.24 -26.90 10.87
N ASP A 303 4.33 -28.23 10.86
CA ASP A 303 5.40 -29.00 11.50
C ASP A 303 6.56 -29.24 10.52
N THR A 304 7.12 -28.15 10.01
CA THR A 304 8.23 -28.14 9.05
C THR A 304 9.28 -27.10 9.44
N GLU A 305 10.50 -27.29 8.95
CA GLU A 305 11.60 -26.34 9.15
C GLU A 305 11.37 -25.04 8.37
N PHE A 306 10.78 -25.14 7.17
CA PHE A 306 10.40 -23.99 6.37
C PHE A 306 8.88 -23.92 6.21
N VAL A 307 8.29 -22.78 6.55
CA VAL A 307 6.85 -22.53 6.40
C VAL A 307 6.65 -21.38 5.43
N PHE A 308 5.94 -21.63 4.33
CA PHE A 308 5.60 -20.65 3.30
C PHE A 308 4.16 -20.20 3.48
N ALA A 309 3.94 -19.02 4.04
CA ALA A 309 2.63 -18.57 4.50
C ALA A 309 2.06 -17.41 3.68
N SER A 310 0.77 -17.51 3.33
CA SER A 310 0.02 -16.39 2.77
C SER A 310 -0.30 -15.38 3.86
N ILE A 311 0.04 -14.10 3.64
CA ILE A 311 -0.26 -13.03 4.61
C ILE A 311 -1.76 -12.96 4.94
N GLN A 312 -2.64 -13.16 3.95
CA GLN A 312 -4.09 -13.09 4.13
C GLN A 312 -4.63 -14.21 5.05
N THR A 313 -3.97 -15.37 5.04
CA THR A 313 -4.32 -16.49 5.91
C THR A 313 -3.68 -16.32 7.28
N LEU A 314 -2.37 -16.05 7.31
CA LEU A 314 -1.59 -15.95 8.54
C LEU A 314 -2.05 -14.80 9.43
N ALA A 315 -2.44 -13.67 8.84
CA ALA A 315 -2.87 -12.50 9.59
C ALA A 315 -4.18 -12.71 10.36
N ARG A 316 -4.96 -13.79 10.15
CA ARG A 316 -6.22 -14.05 10.90
C ARG A 316 -5.92 -14.58 12.30
N GLN A 317 -6.72 -14.23 13.32
CA GLN A 317 -6.30 -14.39 14.72
C GLN A 317 -6.10 -15.86 15.09
N TYR A 318 -7.09 -16.67 14.73
CA TYR A 318 -7.03 -18.12 14.85
C TYR A 318 -5.78 -18.74 14.21
N HIS A 319 -5.31 -18.22 13.07
CA HIS A 319 -4.14 -18.76 12.38
C HIS A 319 -2.83 -18.24 12.94
N LEU A 320 -2.80 -16.99 13.39
CA LEU A 320 -1.65 -16.35 14.00
C LEU A 320 -1.30 -17.01 15.34
N GLU A 321 -2.31 -17.23 16.18
CA GLU A 321 -2.18 -17.82 17.51
C GLU A 321 -1.88 -19.34 17.49
N LYS A 322 -1.95 -20.01 16.33
CA LYS A 322 -1.46 -21.39 16.18
C LYS A 322 0.04 -21.52 16.33
N PHE A 323 0.78 -20.45 16.06
CA PHE A 323 2.22 -20.41 16.22
C PHE A 323 2.54 -19.63 17.49
N SER A 324 3.49 -20.08 18.30
CA SER A 324 4.01 -19.23 19.38
C SER A 324 4.70 -17.99 18.80
N SER A 325 4.70 -16.87 19.52
CA SER A 325 5.40 -15.65 19.09
C SER A 325 6.89 -15.88 18.78
N ALA A 326 7.54 -16.83 19.44
CA ALA A 326 8.94 -17.22 19.21
C ALA A 326 9.08 -18.49 18.33
N ALA A 327 8.10 -18.82 17.49
CA ALA A 327 8.10 -20.07 16.72
C ALA A 327 9.16 -20.11 15.59
N PHE A 328 9.65 -18.96 15.15
CA PHE A 328 10.51 -18.83 13.98
C PHE A 328 11.78 -18.06 14.33
N ASP A 329 12.93 -18.55 13.85
CA ASP A 329 14.22 -17.88 14.05
C ASP A 329 14.43 -16.78 12.99
N LEU A 330 13.94 -17.02 11.77
CA LEU A 330 13.98 -16.07 10.66
C LEU A 330 12.58 -15.87 10.10
N ILE A 331 12.17 -14.61 9.95
CA ILE A 331 11.01 -14.23 9.15
C ILE A 331 11.50 -13.51 7.90
N VAL A 332 11.16 -14.03 6.73
CA VAL A 332 11.39 -13.39 5.43
C VAL A 332 10.06 -12.89 4.91
N VAL A 333 10.02 -11.62 4.51
CA VAL A 333 8.84 -11.01 3.92
C VAL A 333 9.18 -10.53 2.51
N ASP A 334 8.58 -11.17 1.50
CA ASP A 334 8.73 -10.76 0.10
C ASP A 334 7.79 -9.61 -0.25
N GLU A 335 8.20 -8.79 -1.21
CA GLU A 335 7.57 -7.51 -1.54
C GLU A 335 7.28 -6.65 -0.29
N PHE A 336 8.31 -6.47 0.54
CA PHE A 336 8.27 -5.80 1.83
C PHE A 336 7.73 -4.36 1.78
N HIS A 337 7.66 -3.76 0.58
CA HIS A 337 6.99 -2.48 0.39
C HIS A 337 5.47 -2.50 0.71
N HIS A 338 4.87 -3.69 0.89
CA HIS A 338 3.51 -3.85 1.42
C HIS A 338 3.42 -3.91 2.95
N ALA A 339 4.56 -3.96 3.66
CA ALA A 339 4.61 -4.21 5.10
C ALA A 339 3.96 -3.11 5.97
N ALA A 340 3.72 -1.92 5.40
CA ALA A 340 2.99 -0.83 6.06
C ALA A 340 1.46 -1.04 6.12
N ALA A 341 0.93 -2.10 5.51
CA ALA A 341 -0.49 -2.43 5.65
C ALA A 341 -0.77 -3.06 7.03
N THR A 342 -1.93 -2.74 7.61
CA THR A 342 -2.36 -3.24 8.93
C THR A 342 -2.30 -4.76 9.09
N THR A 343 -2.49 -5.51 8.00
CA THR A 343 -2.37 -6.97 7.98
C THR A 343 -0.94 -7.46 8.20
N TYR A 344 0.05 -6.76 7.65
CA TYR A 344 1.47 -7.05 7.86
C TYR A 344 1.92 -6.60 9.26
N GLU A 345 1.55 -5.38 9.68
CA GLU A 345 1.86 -4.87 11.02
C GLU A 345 1.41 -5.87 12.10
N ARG A 346 0.18 -6.38 12.01
CA ARG A 346 -0.35 -7.35 12.96
C ARG A 346 0.45 -8.65 13.06
N VAL A 347 1.00 -9.14 11.93
CA VAL A 347 1.85 -10.34 11.92
C VAL A 347 3.23 -10.02 12.47
N LEU A 348 3.80 -8.88 12.08
CA LEU A 348 5.13 -8.43 12.52
C LEU A 348 5.19 -8.04 14.00
N ASP A 349 4.08 -7.54 14.56
CA ASP A 349 3.96 -7.21 15.98
C ASP A 349 3.77 -8.45 16.87
N TYR A 350 3.20 -9.52 16.31
CA TYR A 350 2.97 -10.77 17.05
C TYR A 350 4.24 -11.62 17.20
N PHE A 351 5.02 -11.76 16.13
CA PHE A 351 6.21 -12.62 16.13
C PHE A 351 7.46 -11.89 16.64
N THR A 352 8.31 -12.63 17.34
CA THR A 352 9.62 -12.15 17.85
C THR A 352 10.74 -13.07 17.37
N PRO A 353 11.14 -13.00 16.08
CA PRO A 353 12.20 -13.83 15.53
C PRO A 353 13.59 -13.36 15.94
N GLU A 354 14.62 -14.22 15.76
CA GLU A 354 16.03 -13.81 15.91
C GLU A 354 16.41 -12.79 14.82
N PHE A 355 15.83 -12.91 13.62
CA PHE A 355 16.03 -11.95 12.54
C PHE A 355 14.79 -11.76 11.66
N LEU A 356 14.50 -10.52 11.27
CA LEU A 356 13.49 -10.16 10.25
C LEU A 356 14.18 -9.63 8.99
N LEU A 357 13.95 -10.30 7.85
CA LEU A 357 14.45 -9.89 6.55
C LEU A 357 13.30 -9.42 5.65
N GLY A 358 13.29 -8.13 5.32
CA GLY A 358 12.45 -7.57 4.26
C GLY A 358 13.14 -7.66 2.90
N LEU A 359 12.45 -8.18 1.89
CA LEU A 359 12.92 -8.22 0.50
C LEU A 359 12.02 -7.36 -0.38
N THR A 360 12.62 -6.45 -1.15
CA THR A 360 11.87 -5.64 -2.13
C THR A 360 12.73 -5.34 -3.36
N ALA A 361 12.09 -5.13 -4.51
CA ALA A 361 12.81 -4.63 -5.70
C ALA A 361 12.78 -3.11 -5.82
N THR A 362 11.88 -2.49 -5.09
CA THR A 362 11.61 -1.06 -5.11
C THR A 362 11.43 -0.65 -3.66
N PRO A 363 12.41 0.05 -3.06
CA PRO A 363 12.18 0.66 -1.77
C PRO A 363 11.16 1.79 -1.92
N ASP A 364 11.20 2.47 -3.07
CA ASP A 364 10.38 3.60 -3.50
C ASP A 364 8.89 3.24 -3.64
N ARG A 365 8.21 3.28 -2.49
CA ARG A 365 6.94 4.00 -2.40
C ARG A 365 7.27 5.49 -2.23
N LEU A 366 6.37 6.36 -2.66
CA LEU A 366 6.49 7.78 -2.28
C LEU A 366 6.33 7.97 -0.74
N ASP A 367 5.98 6.89 -0.04
CA ASP A 367 5.78 6.72 1.41
C ASP A 367 7.05 6.13 2.10
N ASN A 368 8.22 6.28 1.45
CA ASN A 368 9.50 5.62 1.73
C ASN A 368 9.86 5.42 3.21
N LYS A 369 9.52 6.35 4.11
CA LYS A 369 9.99 6.28 5.50
C LYS A 369 9.35 5.16 6.32
N ASP A 370 8.13 4.72 6.01
CA ASP A 370 7.46 3.69 6.83
C ASP A 370 8.12 2.32 6.66
N VAL A 371 8.46 1.92 5.43
CA VAL A 371 9.12 0.62 5.15
C VAL A 371 10.52 0.55 5.77
N TYR A 372 11.30 1.63 5.66
CA TYR A 372 12.59 1.73 6.35
C TYR A 372 12.40 1.71 7.87
N SER A 373 11.38 2.38 8.42
CA SER A 373 11.12 2.42 9.86
C SER A 373 10.79 1.06 10.45
N LEU A 374 10.09 0.18 9.72
CA LEU A 374 9.80 -1.20 10.14
C LEU A 374 11.08 -2.04 10.35
N CYS A 375 12.15 -1.70 9.63
CA CYS A 375 13.49 -2.26 9.79
C CYS A 375 14.41 -1.36 10.62
N ASN A 376 13.89 -0.44 11.45
CA ASN A 376 14.66 0.51 12.25
C ASN A 376 15.65 1.38 11.44
N GLY A 377 15.34 1.64 10.17
CA GLY A 377 16.21 2.36 9.22
C GLY A 377 17.38 1.53 8.69
N ASN A 378 17.42 0.22 8.96
CA ASN A 378 18.51 -0.65 8.57
C ASN A 378 18.30 -1.22 7.17
N GLU A 379 18.83 -0.53 6.16
CA GLU A 379 19.03 -1.07 4.82
C GLU A 379 20.38 -1.79 4.77
N ALA A 380 20.37 -3.12 4.70
CA ALA A 380 21.61 -3.90 4.62
C ALA A 380 22.28 -3.70 3.25
N ILE A 381 21.48 -3.63 2.20
CA ILE A 381 21.98 -3.48 0.83
C ILE A 381 20.89 -2.95 -0.11
N SER A 382 21.30 -2.11 -1.08
CA SER A 382 20.50 -1.77 -2.26
C SER A 382 21.29 -1.98 -3.55
N ILE A 383 20.73 -2.80 -4.45
CA ILE A 383 21.26 -3.04 -5.81
C ILE A 383 20.20 -2.60 -6.82
N HIS A 384 20.40 -1.41 -7.39
CA HIS A 384 19.55 -0.88 -8.45
C HIS A 384 19.77 -1.63 -9.78
N PHE A 385 18.75 -1.67 -10.65
CA PHE A 385 18.85 -2.46 -11.90
C PHE A 385 19.91 -1.90 -12.85
N LEU A 386 20.16 -0.58 -12.83
CA LEU A 386 21.23 0.03 -13.64
C LEU A 386 22.62 -0.46 -13.20
N ASP A 387 22.85 -0.63 -11.90
CA ASP A 387 24.12 -1.16 -11.39
C ASP A 387 24.27 -2.63 -11.74
N ALA A 388 23.18 -3.39 -11.62
CA ALA A 388 23.15 -4.79 -12.05
C ALA A 388 23.43 -4.97 -13.56
N ILE A 389 22.95 -4.06 -14.42
CA ILE A 389 23.29 -4.09 -15.85
C ILE A 389 24.78 -3.77 -16.06
N ARG A 390 25.33 -2.74 -15.39
CA ARG A 390 26.76 -2.37 -15.48
C ARG A 390 27.69 -3.53 -15.10
N GLN A 391 27.26 -4.33 -14.13
CA GLN A 391 27.98 -5.53 -13.66
C GLN A 391 27.71 -6.78 -14.54
N ASN A 392 26.97 -6.66 -15.64
CA ASN A 392 26.53 -7.77 -16.50
C ASN A 392 25.70 -8.86 -15.78
N TRP A 393 25.01 -8.50 -14.68
CA TRP A 393 24.07 -9.39 -13.98
C TRP A 393 22.67 -9.38 -14.60
N LEU A 394 22.34 -8.30 -15.32
CA LEU A 394 21.13 -8.14 -16.12
C LEU A 394 21.49 -7.77 -17.57
N SER A 395 20.55 -8.05 -18.47
CA SER A 395 20.64 -7.71 -19.90
C SER A 395 20.61 -6.18 -20.09
N PRO A 396 21.44 -5.64 -21.00
CA PRO A 396 21.31 -4.28 -21.51
C PRO A 396 19.90 -3.99 -22.08
N PHE A 397 19.52 -2.72 -22.21
CA PHE A 397 18.27 -2.34 -22.87
C PHE A 397 18.38 -1.12 -23.79
N VAL A 398 17.48 -1.06 -24.77
CA VAL A 398 17.27 0.11 -25.65
C VAL A 398 15.83 0.59 -25.45
N TYR A 399 15.65 1.86 -25.11
CA TYR A 399 14.37 2.47 -24.79
C TYR A 399 13.92 3.40 -25.91
N TYR A 400 12.71 3.19 -26.43
CA TYR A 400 12.06 4.01 -27.44
C TYR A 400 10.83 4.70 -26.83
N GLY A 401 10.89 6.02 -26.68
CA GLY A 401 9.75 6.84 -26.29
C GLY A 401 9.03 7.38 -27.53
N VAL A 402 7.83 6.87 -27.78
CA VAL A 402 6.98 7.19 -28.94
C VAL A 402 5.81 8.06 -28.49
N LEU A 403 5.43 9.07 -29.29
CA LEU A 403 4.35 9.97 -28.91
C LEU A 403 2.99 9.26 -28.94
N ASP A 404 2.32 9.25 -27.79
CA ASP A 404 0.88 9.02 -27.71
C ASP A 404 0.15 10.35 -27.89
N LYS A 405 -0.64 10.46 -28.96
CA LYS A 405 -1.41 11.67 -29.29
C LYS A 405 -2.69 11.81 -28.46
N THR A 406 -2.99 10.84 -27.61
CA THR A 406 -4.15 10.85 -26.72
C THR A 406 -4.01 11.93 -25.65
N ASP A 407 -5.08 12.70 -25.43
CA ASP A 407 -5.14 13.72 -24.37
C ASP A 407 -5.75 13.15 -23.09
N TYR A 408 -4.91 13.01 -22.07
CA TYR A 408 -5.23 12.50 -20.74
C TYR A 408 -5.51 13.61 -19.71
N SER A 409 -5.47 14.89 -20.11
CA SER A 409 -5.50 16.03 -19.17
C SER A 409 -6.84 16.24 -18.47
N GLU A 410 -7.95 15.87 -19.12
CA GLU A 410 -9.31 16.02 -18.58
C GLU A 410 -9.80 14.81 -17.77
N LEU A 411 -9.03 13.71 -17.75
CA LEU A 411 -9.46 12.48 -17.07
C LEU A 411 -9.48 12.65 -15.56
N LYS A 412 -10.51 12.12 -14.91
CA LYS A 412 -10.58 12.08 -13.46
C LYS A 412 -9.50 11.16 -12.89
N TRP A 413 -8.88 11.61 -11.79
CA TRP A 413 -7.89 10.88 -11.01
C TRP A 413 -8.43 10.60 -9.61
N ARG A 414 -8.55 9.32 -9.25
CA ARG A 414 -9.05 8.87 -7.93
C ARG A 414 -8.20 7.70 -7.45
N ASN A 415 -7.84 7.68 -6.17
CA ASN A 415 -7.09 6.58 -5.54
C ASN A 415 -5.81 6.17 -6.30
N ASN A 416 -5.03 7.16 -6.77
CA ASN A 416 -3.81 6.97 -7.56
C ASN A 416 -4.01 6.23 -8.90
N ARG A 417 -5.21 6.25 -9.47
CA ARG A 417 -5.53 5.71 -10.79
C ARG A 417 -6.43 6.66 -11.59
N TYR A 418 -6.45 6.49 -12.90
CA TYR A 418 -7.44 7.12 -13.76
C TYR A 418 -8.79 6.42 -13.65
N ASP A 419 -9.87 7.16 -13.89
CA ASP A 419 -11.20 6.58 -14.07
C ASP A 419 -11.20 5.59 -15.25
N GLU A 420 -11.56 4.34 -14.99
CA GLU A 420 -11.41 3.24 -15.96
C GLU A 420 -12.31 3.41 -17.20
N GLU A 421 -13.51 3.96 -17.03
CA GLU A 421 -14.44 4.18 -18.13
C GLU A 421 -14.00 5.33 -19.02
N GLU A 422 -13.59 6.45 -18.42
CA GLU A 422 -13.08 7.60 -19.17
C GLU A 422 -11.79 7.23 -19.92
N LEU A 423 -10.87 6.51 -19.28
CA LEU A 423 -9.62 6.04 -19.89
C LEU A 423 -9.88 5.07 -21.05
N SER A 424 -10.76 4.08 -20.85
CA SER A 424 -11.12 3.11 -21.88
C SER A 424 -11.69 3.77 -23.13
N ARG A 425 -12.50 4.83 -23.00
CA ARG A 425 -13.07 5.57 -24.14
C ARG A 425 -12.00 6.24 -25.01
N LEU A 426 -10.86 6.61 -24.44
CA LEU A 426 -9.75 7.19 -25.17
C LEU A 426 -8.91 6.14 -25.89
N GLN A 427 -8.71 4.98 -25.26
CA GLN A 427 -7.78 3.95 -25.74
C GLN A 427 -8.43 2.88 -26.64
N LEU A 428 -9.74 2.64 -26.52
CA LEU A 428 -10.49 1.69 -27.36
C LEU A 428 -10.91 2.35 -28.67
N ARG A 429 -9.92 2.71 -29.50
CA ARG A 429 -10.11 3.33 -30.81
C ARG A 429 -9.14 2.72 -31.81
N ASP A 430 -9.60 2.48 -33.04
CA ASP A 430 -8.76 1.92 -34.10
C ASP A 430 -7.52 2.77 -34.36
N SER A 431 -7.66 4.11 -34.35
CA SER A 431 -6.53 5.03 -34.50
C SER A 431 -5.46 4.87 -33.42
N TYR A 432 -5.86 4.47 -32.20
CA TYR A 432 -4.92 4.19 -31.11
C TYR A 432 -4.21 2.86 -31.35
N ALA A 433 -4.97 1.80 -31.71
CA ALA A 433 -4.42 0.49 -32.03
C ALA A 433 -3.43 0.55 -33.23
N GLU A 434 -3.73 1.33 -34.27
CA GLU A 434 -2.84 1.58 -35.40
C GLU A 434 -1.51 2.22 -34.96
N ALA A 435 -1.57 3.22 -34.08
CA ALA A 435 -0.37 3.86 -33.52
C ALA A 435 0.47 2.86 -32.71
N VAL A 436 -0.18 1.99 -31.92
CA VAL A 436 0.48 0.93 -31.16
C VAL A 436 1.16 -0.09 -32.08
N ILE A 437 0.47 -0.57 -33.13
CA ILE A 437 1.05 -1.49 -34.12
C ILE A 437 2.25 -0.87 -34.82
N THR A 438 2.14 0.40 -35.20
CA THR A 438 3.21 1.13 -35.90
C THR A 438 4.46 1.21 -35.03
N ALA A 439 4.31 1.72 -33.80
CA ALA A 439 5.39 1.82 -32.83
C ALA A 439 6.04 0.46 -32.52
N TRP A 440 5.21 -0.59 -32.38
CA TRP A 440 5.71 -1.93 -32.14
C TRP A 440 6.49 -2.49 -33.34
N ASN A 441 5.95 -2.42 -34.56
CA ASN A 441 6.61 -2.98 -35.73
C ASN A 441 7.93 -2.30 -36.09
N GLU A 442 8.09 -1.01 -35.78
CA GLU A 442 9.32 -0.27 -36.03
C GLU A 442 10.50 -0.73 -35.17
N HIS A 443 10.24 -1.16 -33.93
CA HIS A 443 11.29 -1.38 -32.92
C HIS A 443 11.33 -2.78 -32.31
N LYS A 444 10.30 -3.61 -32.51
CA LYS A 444 10.21 -4.94 -31.89
C LYS A 444 11.40 -5.85 -32.21
N LYS A 445 11.60 -6.82 -31.32
CA LYS A 445 12.37 -8.03 -31.58
C LYS A 445 11.43 -9.22 -31.74
N THR A 446 11.72 -10.35 -31.09
CA THR A 446 11.06 -11.62 -31.39
C THR A 446 9.87 -11.91 -30.47
N ARG A 447 9.96 -11.57 -29.18
CA ARG A 447 9.00 -11.99 -28.15
C ARG A 447 8.60 -10.79 -27.30
N THR A 448 7.34 -10.39 -27.43
CA THR A 448 6.83 -9.18 -26.79
C THR A 448 5.88 -9.47 -25.64
N ILE A 449 6.04 -8.73 -24.53
CA ILE A 449 4.98 -8.56 -23.53
C ILE A 449 4.49 -7.12 -23.62
N ALA A 450 3.17 -6.96 -23.78
CA ALA A 450 2.51 -5.67 -23.84
C ALA A 450 1.67 -5.41 -22.58
N PHE A 451 1.91 -4.28 -21.92
CA PHE A 451 1.24 -3.90 -20.68
C PHE A 451 0.11 -2.91 -20.94
N CYS A 452 -1.12 -3.34 -20.65
CA CYS A 452 -2.36 -2.60 -20.89
C CYS A 452 -2.93 -1.99 -19.60
N SER A 453 -3.80 -0.99 -19.77
CA SER A 453 -4.50 -0.29 -18.68
C SER A 453 -5.66 -1.09 -18.11
N SER A 454 -6.41 -1.82 -18.96
CA SER A 454 -7.61 -2.56 -18.58
C SER A 454 -7.76 -3.85 -19.39
N VAL A 455 -8.56 -4.79 -18.87
CA VAL A 455 -8.81 -6.08 -19.56
C VAL A 455 -9.47 -5.83 -20.91
N LYS A 456 -10.37 -4.85 -20.98
CA LYS A 456 -11.01 -4.41 -22.22
C LYS A 456 -9.98 -3.95 -23.25
N GLN A 457 -8.98 -3.15 -22.84
CA GLN A 457 -7.91 -2.71 -23.74
C GLN A 457 -7.04 -3.88 -24.22
N ALA A 458 -6.68 -4.81 -23.32
CA ALA A 458 -5.87 -5.98 -23.67
C ALA A 458 -6.58 -6.87 -24.70
N SER A 459 -7.87 -7.18 -24.50
CA SER A 459 -8.67 -7.93 -25.46
C SER A 459 -8.78 -7.19 -26.80
N PHE A 460 -9.16 -5.90 -26.77
CA PHE A 460 -9.28 -5.08 -27.99
C PHE A 460 -7.99 -5.04 -28.81
N LEU A 461 -6.84 -4.79 -28.18
CA LEU A 461 -5.56 -4.76 -28.87
C LEU A 461 -5.14 -6.15 -29.37
N SER A 462 -5.41 -7.21 -28.62
CA SER A 462 -5.13 -8.58 -29.07
C SER A 462 -5.94 -8.95 -30.31
N ASP A 463 -7.23 -8.62 -30.33
CA ASP A 463 -8.10 -8.89 -31.47
C ASP A 463 -7.63 -8.08 -32.70
N TYR A 464 -7.36 -6.78 -32.51
CA TYR A 464 -6.89 -5.90 -33.57
C TYR A 464 -5.53 -6.34 -34.15
N PHE A 465 -4.59 -6.78 -33.31
CA PHE A 465 -3.30 -7.34 -33.77
C PHE A 465 -3.47 -8.65 -34.52
N THR A 466 -4.41 -9.50 -34.09
CA THR A 466 -4.71 -10.77 -34.73
C THR A 466 -5.34 -10.56 -36.11
N GLU A 467 -6.26 -9.60 -36.23
CA GLU A 467 -6.83 -9.17 -37.52
C GLU A 467 -5.76 -8.59 -38.45
N ALA A 468 -4.77 -7.88 -37.92
CA ALA A 468 -3.61 -7.38 -38.66
C ALA A 468 -2.58 -8.47 -39.03
N GLY A 469 -2.81 -9.74 -38.63
CA GLY A 469 -1.99 -10.89 -38.99
C GLY A 469 -0.87 -11.25 -38.02
N PHE A 470 -0.84 -10.68 -36.80
CA PHE A 470 0.13 -11.01 -35.76
C PHE A 470 -0.40 -12.05 -34.78
N ARG A 471 0.46 -12.93 -34.29
CA ARG A 471 0.06 -13.99 -33.36
C ARG A 471 0.10 -13.42 -31.94
N SER A 472 -1.05 -12.99 -31.45
CA SER A 472 -1.18 -12.36 -30.14
C SER A 472 -2.25 -13.01 -29.27
N LEU A 473 -2.13 -12.84 -27.95
CA LEU A 473 -3.10 -13.33 -26.97
C LEU A 473 -3.21 -12.33 -25.81
N ALA A 474 -4.43 -12.08 -25.32
CA ALA A 474 -4.67 -11.34 -24.09
C ALA A 474 -4.74 -12.27 -22.87
N LEU A 475 -4.05 -11.91 -21.79
CA LEU A 475 -4.10 -12.59 -20.49
C LEU A 475 -4.45 -11.59 -19.37
N HIS A 476 -5.28 -12.00 -18.43
CA HIS A 476 -5.69 -11.19 -17.27
C HIS A 476 -5.90 -12.05 -16.03
N GLY A 477 -6.20 -11.42 -14.88
CA GLY A 477 -6.32 -12.11 -13.58
C GLY A 477 -7.34 -13.25 -13.53
N GLY A 478 -8.36 -13.18 -14.38
CA GLY A 478 -9.40 -14.21 -14.52
C GLY A 478 -9.06 -15.35 -15.49
N THR A 479 -7.92 -15.27 -16.20
CA THR A 479 -7.51 -16.33 -17.12
C THR A 479 -7.02 -17.55 -16.35
N ASP A 480 -7.52 -18.74 -16.72
CA ASP A 480 -7.21 -19.97 -16.03
C ASP A 480 -5.70 -20.30 -16.06
N ARG A 481 -5.23 -21.05 -15.08
CA ARG A 481 -3.80 -21.36 -14.91
C ARG A 481 -3.23 -22.17 -16.09
N HIS A 482 -4.03 -23.04 -16.71
CA HIS A 482 -3.57 -23.86 -17.83
C HIS A 482 -3.35 -23.01 -19.08
N ALA A 483 -4.28 -22.12 -19.41
CA ALA A 483 -4.13 -21.16 -20.49
C ALA A 483 -2.93 -20.24 -20.27
N ARG A 484 -2.69 -19.78 -19.03
CA ARG A 484 -1.49 -18.98 -18.69
C ARG A 484 -0.19 -19.75 -18.98
N ILE A 485 -0.11 -21.02 -18.59
CA ILE A 485 1.07 -21.88 -18.84
C ILE A 485 1.24 -22.15 -20.34
N ALA A 486 0.14 -22.45 -21.03
CA ALA A 486 0.16 -22.71 -22.47
C ALA A 486 0.64 -21.49 -23.25
N ALA A 487 0.07 -20.32 -22.99
CA ALA A 487 0.46 -19.04 -23.60
C ALA A 487 1.95 -18.73 -23.37
N ARG A 488 2.46 -18.97 -22.15
CA ARG A 488 3.88 -18.82 -21.84
C ARG A 488 4.74 -19.70 -22.74
N ASN A 489 4.43 -20.99 -22.81
CA ASN A 489 5.20 -21.93 -23.63
C ASN A 489 5.12 -21.58 -25.12
N MET A 490 3.96 -21.09 -25.59
CA MET A 490 3.78 -20.62 -26.96
C MET A 490 4.64 -19.38 -27.26
N LEU A 491 4.76 -18.43 -26.32
CA LEU A 491 5.66 -17.28 -26.48
C LEU A 491 7.14 -17.70 -26.47
N GLU A 492 7.54 -18.60 -25.56
CA GLU A 492 8.92 -19.10 -25.50
C GLU A 492 9.34 -19.82 -26.79
N THR A 493 8.47 -20.69 -27.30
CA THR A 493 8.68 -21.45 -28.55
C THR A 493 8.50 -20.62 -29.82
N GLY A 494 8.06 -19.35 -29.71
CA GLY A 494 7.85 -18.45 -30.84
C GLY A 494 6.59 -18.76 -31.67
N GLN A 495 5.63 -19.50 -31.09
CA GLN A 495 4.28 -19.68 -31.63
C GLN A 495 3.41 -18.43 -31.45
N LEU A 496 3.69 -17.62 -30.43
CA LEU A 496 3.16 -16.26 -30.27
C LEU A 496 4.26 -15.23 -30.51
N ASP A 497 3.88 -14.10 -31.09
CA ASP A 497 4.72 -12.91 -31.22
C ASP A 497 4.56 -12.00 -29.99
N MET A 498 3.37 -11.97 -29.38
CA MET A 498 3.02 -11.06 -28.30
C MET A 498 2.01 -11.63 -27.32
N ILE A 499 2.16 -11.25 -26.05
CA ILE A 499 1.11 -11.39 -25.02
C ILE A 499 0.72 -9.99 -24.52
N PHE A 500 -0.56 -9.65 -24.61
CA PHE A 500 -1.14 -8.48 -23.93
C PHE A 500 -1.55 -8.85 -22.51
N THR A 501 -1.25 -8.01 -21.53
CA THR A 501 -1.53 -8.30 -20.13
C THR A 501 -1.97 -7.09 -19.33
N VAL A 502 -2.81 -7.35 -18.32
CA VAL A 502 -3.17 -6.43 -17.24
C VAL A 502 -2.82 -7.07 -15.92
N ASP A 503 -1.86 -6.50 -15.19
CA ASP A 503 -1.44 -6.86 -13.83
C ASP A 503 -1.00 -8.32 -13.56
N LEU A 504 -1.12 -9.21 -14.54
CA LEU A 504 -0.81 -10.64 -14.45
C LEU A 504 0.69 -10.92 -14.48
N PHE A 505 1.46 -10.05 -15.12
CA PHE A 505 2.92 -10.10 -15.16
C PHE A 505 3.53 -8.95 -14.35
N ASN A 506 2.85 -8.43 -13.32
CA ASN A 506 3.50 -7.51 -12.37
C ASN A 506 4.31 -8.29 -11.33
N GLU A 507 3.84 -9.49 -10.94
CA GLU A 507 4.42 -10.41 -9.93
C GLU A 507 4.28 -11.88 -10.40
N GLY A 508 5.28 -12.73 -10.19
CA GLY A 508 5.14 -14.20 -10.28
C GLY A 508 5.24 -14.93 -11.65
N VAL A 509 5.16 -14.27 -12.82
CA VAL A 509 5.34 -14.98 -14.12
C VAL A 509 6.70 -14.68 -14.76
N ASP A 510 7.51 -15.73 -14.95
CA ASP A 510 8.89 -15.68 -15.45
C ASP A 510 8.98 -16.15 -16.91
N ILE A 511 9.43 -15.26 -17.81
CA ILE A 511 9.77 -15.60 -19.20
C ILE A 511 11.11 -14.96 -19.54
N PRO A 512 12.25 -15.61 -19.24
CA PRO A 512 13.58 -15.03 -19.45
C PRO A 512 13.85 -14.60 -20.91
N ASN A 513 13.23 -15.31 -21.86
CA ASN A 513 13.44 -15.11 -23.30
C ASN A 513 12.71 -13.89 -23.88
N VAL A 514 11.90 -13.17 -23.10
CA VAL A 514 11.26 -11.92 -23.56
C VAL A 514 12.34 -10.91 -23.89
N ASP A 515 12.28 -10.35 -25.10
CA ASP A 515 13.26 -9.40 -25.61
C ASP A 515 12.64 -8.05 -25.97
N THR A 516 11.31 -7.91 -25.90
CA THR A 516 10.58 -6.66 -26.15
C THR A 516 9.53 -6.44 -25.06
N LEU A 517 9.52 -5.25 -24.46
CA LEU A 517 8.45 -4.77 -23.58
C LEU A 517 7.73 -3.62 -24.28
N LEU A 518 6.40 -3.68 -24.31
CA LEU A 518 5.55 -2.66 -24.93
C LEU A 518 4.62 -2.04 -23.86
N PHE A 519 4.73 -0.74 -23.62
CA PHE A 519 3.87 -0.02 -22.67
C PHE A 519 2.84 0.81 -23.44
N VAL A 520 1.56 0.41 -23.32
CA VAL A 520 0.40 1.04 -24.00
C VAL A 520 -0.59 1.62 -22.98
N ARG A 521 -0.08 1.98 -21.80
CA ARG A 521 -0.87 2.50 -20.69
C ARG A 521 -0.20 3.70 -20.04
N PRO A 522 -0.96 4.66 -19.50
CA PRO A 522 -0.39 5.69 -18.65
C PRO A 522 0.30 5.05 -17.44
N THR A 523 1.48 5.55 -17.08
CA THR A 523 2.20 5.06 -15.89
C THR A 523 1.50 5.57 -14.64
N GLU A 524 0.77 4.73 -13.93
CA GLU A 524 0.11 5.12 -12.68
C GLU A 524 1.02 4.95 -11.45
N SER A 525 1.88 3.93 -11.47
CA SER A 525 2.82 3.60 -10.39
C SER A 525 4.23 3.38 -10.93
N LEU A 526 5.22 4.09 -10.34
CA LEU A 526 6.64 3.89 -10.64
C LEU A 526 7.11 2.51 -10.19
N THR A 527 6.62 2.03 -9.04
CA THR A 527 6.91 0.69 -8.50
C THR A 527 6.57 -0.39 -9.53
N VAL A 528 5.34 -0.35 -10.06
CA VAL A 528 4.88 -1.32 -11.06
C VAL A 528 5.69 -1.18 -12.35
N PHE A 529 6.00 0.06 -12.78
CA PHE A 529 6.82 0.30 -13.96
C PHE A 529 8.23 -0.30 -13.82
N THR A 530 8.91 -0.10 -12.68
CA THR A 530 10.22 -0.68 -12.39
C THR A 530 10.18 -2.21 -12.36
N GLN A 531 9.15 -2.79 -11.73
CA GLN A 531 8.96 -4.24 -11.72
C GLN A 531 8.77 -4.80 -13.14
N GLN A 532 7.96 -4.12 -13.98
CA GLN A 532 7.71 -4.50 -15.36
C GLN A 532 8.98 -4.44 -16.21
N ILE A 533 9.79 -3.39 -16.07
CA ILE A 533 11.08 -3.27 -16.76
C ILE A 533 11.99 -4.44 -16.43
N GLY A 534 12.22 -4.73 -15.14
CA GLY A 534 13.21 -5.73 -14.76
C GLY A 534 12.82 -7.18 -15.13
N ARG A 535 11.58 -7.42 -15.57
CA ARG A 535 11.20 -8.69 -16.23
C ARG A 535 11.84 -8.85 -17.60
N GLY A 536 11.91 -7.77 -18.37
CA GLY A 536 12.61 -7.71 -19.65
C GLY A 536 14.13 -7.68 -19.49
N LEU A 537 14.69 -7.42 -18.30
CA LEU A 537 16.14 -7.31 -18.11
C LEU A 537 16.83 -8.65 -17.79
N ARG A 538 16.13 -9.78 -17.78
CA ARG A 538 16.77 -11.08 -17.51
C ARG A 538 17.67 -11.51 -18.67
N ILE A 539 18.80 -12.12 -18.33
CA ILE A 539 19.74 -12.71 -19.30
C ILE A 539 19.14 -14.01 -19.82
N ALA A 540 19.19 -14.21 -21.14
CA ALA A 540 18.72 -15.41 -21.81
C ALA A 540 19.63 -15.77 -23.00
N PRO A 541 19.81 -17.07 -23.33
CA PRO A 541 20.55 -17.48 -24.51
C PRO A 541 19.98 -16.85 -25.79
N GLY A 542 20.83 -16.24 -26.60
CA GLY A 542 20.43 -15.59 -27.85
C GLY A 542 19.85 -14.17 -27.70
N LYS A 543 19.70 -13.66 -26.48
CA LYS A 543 19.25 -12.29 -26.22
C LYS A 543 20.44 -11.34 -26.05
N SER A 544 20.56 -10.37 -26.95
CA SER A 544 21.62 -9.35 -26.90
C SER A 544 21.28 -8.18 -25.97
N HIS A 545 20.03 -7.71 -26.01
CA HIS A 545 19.49 -6.63 -25.19
C HIS A 545 17.96 -6.70 -25.19
N CYS A 546 17.32 -6.08 -24.21
CA CYS A 546 15.87 -5.85 -24.18
C CYS A 546 15.50 -4.58 -24.95
N VAL A 547 14.44 -4.60 -25.74
CA VAL A 547 13.83 -3.39 -26.29
C VAL A 547 12.66 -2.98 -25.40
N ILE A 548 12.56 -1.71 -25.08
CA ILE A 548 11.43 -1.12 -24.36
C ILE A 548 10.78 -0.10 -25.29
N ILE A 549 9.52 -0.29 -25.63
CA ILE A 549 8.72 0.61 -26.45
C ILE A 549 7.66 1.21 -25.54
N ASP A 550 7.65 2.53 -25.38
CA ASP A 550 6.78 3.21 -24.43
C ASP A 550 6.00 4.32 -25.15
N LEU A 551 4.67 4.20 -25.16
CA LEU A 551 3.77 5.22 -25.69
C LEU A 551 3.56 6.31 -24.62
N ILE A 552 4.03 7.52 -24.91
CA ILE A 552 4.11 8.63 -23.97
C ILE A 552 3.14 9.73 -24.36
N GLY A 553 2.10 9.90 -23.54
CA GLY A 553 1.12 10.96 -23.64
C GLY A 553 1.24 11.94 -22.46
N ASN A 554 0.34 12.93 -22.41
CA ASN A 554 0.34 13.97 -21.37
C ASN A 554 -0.26 13.52 -20.02
N TYR A 555 -0.11 12.24 -19.66
CA TYR A 555 -0.59 11.69 -18.39
C TYR A 555 0.30 12.09 -17.20
N ARG A 556 -0.27 12.09 -15.99
CA ARG A 556 0.26 12.72 -14.77
C ARG A 556 1.71 12.34 -14.43
N ASN A 557 2.07 11.05 -14.51
CA ASN A 557 3.43 10.59 -14.17
C ASN A 557 4.35 10.41 -15.40
N ALA A 558 3.99 10.91 -16.58
CA ALA A 558 4.79 10.76 -17.81
C ALA A 558 6.23 11.26 -17.64
N ARG A 559 6.43 12.34 -16.88
CA ARG A 559 7.76 12.85 -16.53
C ARG A 559 8.39 12.10 -15.36
N LYS A 560 7.62 11.83 -14.29
CA LYS A 560 8.12 11.23 -13.05
C LYS A 560 8.72 9.84 -13.29
N LYS A 561 8.16 9.03 -14.20
CA LYS A 561 8.68 7.68 -14.49
C LYS A 561 10.16 7.64 -14.91
N PHE A 562 10.70 8.74 -15.46
CA PHE A 562 12.11 8.80 -15.84
C PHE A 562 13.09 8.90 -14.66
N GLN A 563 12.59 9.19 -13.45
CA GLN A 563 13.37 9.11 -12.21
C GLN A 563 13.94 7.71 -11.97
N VAL A 564 13.25 6.68 -12.45
CA VAL A 564 13.70 5.28 -12.40
C VAL A 564 15.04 5.09 -13.16
N PHE A 565 15.38 5.98 -14.08
CA PHE A 565 16.61 5.92 -14.86
C PHE A 565 17.69 6.94 -14.43
N ASN A 566 17.35 7.93 -13.60
CA ASN A 566 18.33 8.88 -13.05
C ASN A 566 17.82 9.59 -11.79
N GLU A 567 18.74 9.84 -10.85
CA GLU A 567 18.44 10.63 -9.63
C GLU A 567 18.27 12.14 -9.93
N SER A 568 18.71 12.62 -11.10
CA SER A 568 18.78 14.04 -11.43
C SER A 568 17.47 14.66 -11.94
N ASN A 569 16.37 13.89 -12.08
CA ASN A 569 15.08 14.37 -12.60
C ASN A 569 15.14 14.97 -14.03
N GLU A 570 16.23 14.74 -14.76
CA GLU A 570 16.43 15.21 -16.11
C GLU A 570 15.95 14.17 -17.13
N LEU A 571 15.50 14.62 -18.29
CA LEU A 571 15.18 13.69 -19.37
C LEU A 571 16.48 13.02 -19.83
N PRO A 572 16.51 11.68 -20.03
CA PRO A 572 17.70 10.99 -20.50
C PRO A 572 18.26 11.58 -21.81
N ALA A 573 17.41 12.17 -22.65
CA ALA A 573 17.78 12.87 -23.88
C ALA A 573 18.69 14.12 -23.69
N LYS A 574 18.79 14.70 -22.49
CA LYS A 574 19.77 15.78 -22.18
C LYS A 574 21.10 15.24 -21.67
N ILE A 575 21.14 13.98 -21.26
CA ILE A 575 22.34 13.28 -20.76
C ILE A 575 23.19 12.74 -21.93
N SER A 576 22.59 12.63 -23.13
CA SER A 576 23.20 12.02 -24.32
C SER A 576 24.26 12.85 -25.05
N SER A 577 24.59 14.08 -24.63
CA SER A 577 25.55 14.92 -25.35
C SER A 577 26.96 15.00 -24.77
N GLY A 578 27.31 14.25 -23.71
CA GLY A 578 28.62 14.47 -23.05
C GLY A 578 29.39 13.31 -22.43
N THR A 579 28.78 12.24 -21.92
CA THR A 579 29.55 11.27 -21.10
C THR A 579 28.92 9.89 -21.03
N PHE A 580 29.02 9.10 -22.10
CA PHE A 580 29.03 7.64 -22.00
C PHE A 580 29.98 7.10 -23.06
N SER A 581 31.27 7.03 -22.71
CA SER A 581 32.31 6.41 -23.52
C SER A 581 32.80 5.11 -22.87
N GLU A 582 31.89 4.18 -22.58
CA GLU A 582 32.18 2.77 -22.29
C GLU A 582 30.98 1.92 -22.78
N PRO A 583 31.17 0.65 -23.20
CA PRO A 583 30.27 -0.04 -24.14
C PRO A 583 28.81 -0.03 -23.63
N SER A 584 27.88 0.42 -24.49
CA SER A 584 26.56 0.95 -24.11
C SER A 584 25.64 -0.06 -23.43
N TYR A 585 25.69 -0.09 -22.10
CA TYR A 585 24.82 -0.88 -21.22
C TYR A 585 23.33 -0.53 -21.35
N PHE A 586 22.99 0.70 -21.76
CA PHE A 586 21.62 1.09 -22.10
C PHE A 586 21.59 2.31 -23.04
N GLU A 587 20.54 2.45 -23.84
CA GLU A 587 20.36 3.51 -24.84
C GLU A 587 18.94 4.06 -24.82
N PHE A 588 18.77 5.36 -25.10
CA PHE A 588 17.46 6.03 -25.16
C PHE A 588 17.27 6.75 -26.49
N HIS A 589 16.13 6.49 -27.13
CA HIS A 589 15.66 7.18 -28.31
C HIS A 589 14.27 7.77 -28.02
N PHE A 590 14.11 9.06 -28.31
CA PHE A 590 12.83 9.75 -28.15
C PHE A 590 12.48 10.43 -29.47
N GLU A 591 11.20 10.36 -29.83
CA GLU A 591 10.67 11.26 -30.85
C GLU A 591 10.78 12.73 -30.37
N THR A 592 11.08 13.65 -31.28
CA THR A 592 11.19 15.09 -30.95
C THR A 592 9.94 15.60 -30.23
N ALA A 593 8.77 15.18 -30.66
CA ALA A 593 7.49 15.59 -30.07
C ALA A 593 7.29 15.10 -28.63
N VAL A 594 7.87 13.95 -28.25
CA VAL A 594 7.86 13.46 -26.87
C VAL A 594 8.74 14.35 -25.98
N VAL A 595 9.92 14.75 -26.47
CA VAL A 595 10.81 15.67 -25.74
C VAL A 595 10.10 17.01 -25.49
N ASP A 596 9.46 17.56 -26.54
CA ASP A 596 8.70 18.81 -26.44
C ASP A 596 7.53 18.70 -25.45
N LEU A 597 6.78 17.59 -25.49
CA LEU A 597 5.71 17.31 -24.54
C LEU A 597 6.21 17.30 -23.09
N LEU A 598 7.28 16.56 -22.81
CA LEU A 598 7.82 16.40 -21.45
C LEU A 598 8.46 17.69 -20.89
N GLU A 599 9.01 18.55 -21.77
CA GLU A 599 9.47 19.89 -21.40
C GLU A 599 8.31 20.86 -21.17
N ALA A 600 7.24 20.82 -21.97
CA ALA A 600 6.04 21.62 -21.73
C ALA A 600 5.38 21.27 -20.38
N MET A 601 5.35 19.98 -20.03
CA MET A 601 4.87 19.52 -18.72
C MET A 601 5.73 20.03 -17.55
N LYS A 602 7.03 20.32 -17.77
CA LYS A 602 7.92 20.90 -16.75
C LYS A 602 7.49 22.31 -16.32
N GLN A 603 6.99 23.09 -17.27
CA GLN A 603 6.74 24.52 -17.07
C GLN A 603 5.37 24.82 -16.44
N ASN A 604 4.46 23.84 -16.40
CA ASN A 604 3.04 24.09 -16.16
C ASN A 604 2.46 23.59 -14.82
N GLU A 605 3.24 23.02 -13.89
CA GLU A 605 2.70 22.66 -12.57
C GLU A 605 3.24 23.60 -11.46
N PRO A 606 2.42 24.55 -10.96
CA PRO A 606 2.81 25.42 -9.86
C PRO A 606 3.22 24.60 -8.64
N VAL A 607 4.35 24.92 -8.02
CA VAL A 607 4.84 24.23 -6.80
C VAL A 607 3.77 24.17 -5.70
N GLN A 608 2.90 25.18 -5.62
CA GLN A 608 1.77 25.20 -4.70
C GLN A 608 0.77 24.07 -4.98
N GLN A 609 0.47 23.81 -6.26
CA GLN A 609 -0.45 22.76 -6.66
C GLN A 609 0.13 21.38 -6.36
N ARG A 610 1.44 21.17 -6.61
CA ARG A 610 2.10 19.91 -6.25
C ARG A 610 2.03 19.59 -4.76
N LEU A 611 2.26 20.60 -3.91
CA LEU A 611 2.17 20.43 -2.47
C LEU A 611 0.74 20.11 -1.99
N ILE A 612 -0.27 20.72 -2.61
CA ILE A 612 -1.68 20.42 -2.31
C ILE A 612 -2.06 19.02 -2.82
N THR A 613 -1.60 18.65 -4.01
CA THR A 613 -1.76 17.32 -4.58
C THR A 613 -1.17 16.25 -3.67
N ALA A 614 0.09 16.41 -3.24
CA ALA A 614 0.77 15.50 -2.34
C ALA A 614 0.07 15.39 -0.98
N TYR A 615 -0.55 16.47 -0.50
CA TYR A 615 -1.38 16.45 0.71
C TYR A 615 -2.60 15.55 0.56
N PHE A 616 -3.35 15.68 -0.54
CA PHE A 616 -4.56 14.89 -0.76
C PHE A 616 -4.25 13.42 -1.05
N GLU A 617 -3.16 13.14 -1.76
CA GLU A 617 -2.65 11.78 -1.96
C GLU A 617 -2.36 11.13 -0.60
N LEU A 618 -1.64 11.81 0.29
CA LEU A 618 -1.33 11.31 1.63
C LEU A 618 -2.57 11.18 2.53
N LYS A 619 -3.50 12.13 2.47
CA LYS A 619 -4.77 12.07 3.22
C LYS A 619 -5.61 10.86 2.82
N ALA A 620 -5.66 10.55 1.52
CA ALA A 620 -6.39 9.39 1.02
C ALA A 620 -5.78 8.08 1.51
N GLU A 621 -4.45 8.01 1.64
CA GLU A 621 -3.75 6.85 2.17
C GLU A 621 -3.93 6.67 3.68
N LEU A 622 -3.75 7.74 4.47
CA LEU A 622 -3.83 7.67 5.93
C LEU A 622 -5.27 7.52 6.45
N GLY A 623 -6.27 7.90 5.65
CA GLY A 623 -7.67 7.91 6.08
C GLY A 623 -8.03 9.02 7.08
N HIS A 624 -7.07 9.87 7.43
CA HIS A 624 -7.25 11.08 8.25
C HIS A 624 -6.44 12.24 7.71
N ARG A 625 -6.70 13.46 8.21
CA ARG A 625 -5.90 14.65 7.89
C ARG A 625 -4.43 14.39 8.32
N PRO A 626 -3.45 14.46 7.41
CA PRO A 626 -2.05 14.33 7.78
C PRO A 626 -1.61 15.49 8.69
N SER A 627 -0.81 15.20 9.70
CA SER A 627 -0.09 16.21 10.47
C SER A 627 1.09 16.79 9.69
N TYR A 628 1.65 17.91 10.14
CA TYR A 628 2.82 18.48 9.47
C TYR A 628 4.03 17.51 9.47
N LEU A 629 4.22 16.76 10.55
CA LEU A 629 5.29 15.76 10.61
C LEU A 629 5.00 14.59 9.66
N GLU A 630 3.78 14.07 9.62
CA GLU A 630 3.43 12.99 8.68
C GLU A 630 3.59 13.43 7.23
N TYR A 631 3.21 14.67 6.89
CA TYR A 631 3.48 15.20 5.55
C TYR A 631 4.99 15.20 5.25
N HIS A 632 5.85 15.63 6.19
CA HIS A 632 7.30 15.57 6.00
C HIS A 632 7.85 14.15 5.90
N LEU A 633 7.20 13.19 6.55
CA LEU A 633 7.67 11.81 6.57
C LEU A 633 7.19 11.00 5.37
N LYS A 634 5.97 11.26 4.89
CA LYS A 634 5.22 10.37 4.01
C LYS A 634 4.74 11.02 2.71
N ALA A 635 4.77 12.36 2.57
CA ALA A 635 4.31 13.02 1.35
C ALA A 635 5.36 12.97 0.23
N THR A 636 4.85 13.02 -1.00
CA THR A 636 5.64 12.93 -2.24
C THR A 636 6.50 14.16 -2.54
N GLU A 637 6.30 15.25 -1.79
CA GLU A 637 6.94 16.55 -1.99
C GLU A 637 7.60 17.04 -0.68
N ASP A 638 8.76 17.69 -0.80
CA ASP A 638 9.52 18.19 0.36
C ASP A 638 8.72 19.23 1.18
N ALA A 639 8.46 18.91 2.45
CA ALA A 639 7.79 19.79 3.41
C ALA A 639 8.48 21.16 3.58
N LYS A 640 9.78 21.27 3.28
CA LYS A 640 10.52 22.54 3.26
C LYS A 640 9.93 23.55 2.26
N ALA A 641 9.37 23.07 1.15
CA ALA A 641 8.73 23.93 0.16
C ALA A 641 7.45 24.58 0.71
N ILE A 642 6.78 23.96 1.70
CA ILE A 642 5.61 24.53 2.39
C ILE A 642 6.00 25.84 3.10
N GLN A 643 7.13 25.87 3.81
CA GLN A 643 7.60 27.10 4.45
C GLN A 643 7.87 28.21 3.41
N GLN A 644 8.38 27.87 2.23
CA GLN A 644 8.69 28.86 1.20
C GLN A 644 7.42 29.42 0.54
N LYS A 645 6.48 28.54 0.17
CA LYS A 645 5.29 28.85 -0.63
C LYS A 645 4.07 29.24 0.19
N PHE A 646 3.84 28.59 1.33
CA PHE A 646 2.68 28.81 2.21
C PHE A 646 3.04 29.44 3.55
N LYS A 647 4.32 29.50 3.94
CA LYS A 647 4.84 30.03 5.23
C LYS A 647 4.63 29.12 6.44
N THR A 648 3.50 28.42 6.56
CA THR A 648 3.24 27.44 7.62
C THR A 648 2.23 26.38 7.16
N TYR A 649 2.19 25.22 7.83
CA TYR A 649 1.31 24.11 7.47
C TYR A 649 -0.19 24.45 7.57
N PRO A 650 -0.68 25.16 8.61
CA PRO A 650 -2.07 25.64 8.63
C PRO A 650 -2.46 26.52 7.44
N LEU A 651 -1.52 27.25 6.84
CA LEU A 651 -1.80 28.00 5.61
C LEU A 651 -1.94 27.07 4.41
N LEU A 652 -1.18 25.98 4.30
CA LEU A 652 -1.42 24.96 3.28
C LEU A 652 -2.82 24.36 3.42
N LEU A 653 -3.24 24.00 4.65
CA LEU A 653 -4.58 23.48 4.92
C LEU A 653 -5.69 24.47 4.50
N LYS A 654 -5.47 25.78 4.74
CA LYS A 654 -6.39 26.82 4.25
C LYS A 654 -6.50 26.82 2.72
N TYR A 655 -5.37 26.68 2.02
CA TYR A 655 -5.36 26.65 0.55
C TYR A 655 -5.94 25.35 -0.02
N ALA A 656 -5.85 24.25 0.71
CA ALA A 656 -6.50 22.99 0.39
C ALA A 656 -8.00 22.96 0.75
N ASP A 657 -8.56 24.06 1.26
CA ASP A 657 -9.93 24.18 1.78
C ASP A 657 -10.29 23.11 2.84
N GLU A 658 -9.31 22.78 3.67
CA GLU A 658 -9.46 21.73 4.69
C GLU A 658 -9.92 22.27 6.03
N LEU A 659 -9.91 23.59 6.24
CA LEU A 659 -10.21 24.21 7.53
C LEU A 659 -11.71 24.43 7.73
N ASN A 660 -12.21 24.08 8.92
CA ASN A 660 -13.54 24.50 9.38
C ASN A 660 -13.58 26.00 9.74
N ASP A 661 -14.76 26.54 10.04
CA ASP A 661 -14.92 27.98 10.29
C ASP A 661 -14.15 28.48 11.51
N LEU A 662 -14.13 27.69 12.59
CA LEU A 662 -13.36 28.01 13.81
C LEU A 662 -11.85 27.97 13.52
N GLU A 663 -11.36 26.99 12.77
CA GLU A 663 -9.96 26.92 12.34
C GLU A 663 -9.58 28.11 11.45
N LYS A 664 -10.48 28.56 10.56
CA LYS A 664 -10.28 29.76 9.73
C LYS A 664 -10.14 31.01 10.59
N GLU A 665 -10.93 31.13 11.66
CA GLU A 665 -10.85 32.21 12.64
C GLU A 665 -9.53 32.17 13.43
N VAL A 666 -9.19 31.03 14.04
CA VAL A 666 -7.93 30.82 14.78
C VAL A 666 -6.74 31.16 13.89
N LEU A 667 -6.72 30.68 12.65
CA LEU A 667 -5.64 30.97 11.71
C LEU A 667 -5.57 32.46 11.37
N THR A 668 -6.70 33.16 11.30
CA THR A 668 -6.72 34.60 11.00
C THR A 668 -6.13 35.41 12.16
N GLN A 669 -6.49 35.08 13.41
CA GLN A 669 -6.01 35.79 14.60
C GLN A 669 -4.54 35.45 14.93
N HIS A 670 -4.13 34.19 14.77
CA HIS A 670 -2.84 33.67 15.23
C HIS A 670 -1.82 33.39 14.11
N LYS A 671 -2.14 33.75 12.86
CA LYS A 671 -1.29 33.56 11.67
C LYS A 671 0.16 33.93 11.91
N ASP A 672 0.34 35.09 12.51
CA ASP A 672 1.62 35.75 12.68
C ASP A 672 2.53 35.00 13.67
N TRP A 673 1.91 34.39 14.68
CA TRP A 673 2.58 33.52 15.63
C TRP A 673 3.00 32.20 14.99
N LEU A 674 2.08 31.53 14.28
CA LEU A 674 2.36 30.27 13.58
C LEU A 674 3.51 30.42 12.56
N ILE A 675 3.54 31.53 11.83
CA ILE A 675 4.64 31.86 10.91
C ILE A 675 5.96 32.09 11.66
N GLU A 676 5.94 32.76 12.81
CA GLU A 676 7.13 33.01 13.63
C GLU A 676 7.76 31.71 14.16
N VAL A 677 6.93 30.83 14.72
CA VAL A 677 7.37 29.51 15.21
C VAL A 677 7.92 28.66 14.08
N ASN A 678 7.25 28.66 12.92
CA ASN A 678 7.71 27.86 11.77
C ASN A 678 9.03 28.40 11.19
N LYS A 679 9.22 29.72 11.12
CA LYS A 679 10.38 30.33 10.45
C LYS A 679 11.62 30.51 11.31
N THR A 680 11.52 30.44 12.64
CA THR A 680 12.63 30.81 13.54
C THR A 680 13.90 30.01 13.23
N THR A 681 15.05 30.65 13.04
CA THR A 681 16.27 29.94 12.66
C THR A 681 16.79 29.03 13.78
N MET A 682 17.30 27.84 13.43
CA MET A 682 17.84 26.86 14.36
C MET A 682 19.25 26.41 13.95
N THR A 683 20.25 26.89 14.70
CA THR A 683 21.62 26.34 14.69
C THR A 683 21.79 25.21 15.70
N LYS A 684 20.99 25.23 16.77
CA LYS A 684 20.80 24.19 17.79
C LYS A 684 19.29 23.97 17.98
N SER A 685 18.86 22.79 18.43
CA SER A 685 17.42 22.49 18.60
C SER A 685 16.75 23.23 19.76
N TYR A 686 17.53 23.98 20.54
CA TYR A 686 17.16 24.58 21.83
C TYR A 686 15.83 25.35 21.82
N LYS A 687 15.54 26.15 20.79
CA LYS A 687 14.27 26.89 20.69
C LYS A 687 13.06 25.96 20.70
N MET A 688 13.12 24.87 19.92
CA MET A 688 12.02 23.91 19.87
C MET A 688 11.98 22.99 21.08
N ILE A 689 13.11 22.72 21.75
CA ILE A 689 13.09 22.02 23.05
C ILE A 689 12.38 22.87 24.11
N LEU A 690 12.67 24.18 24.17
CA LEU A 690 11.97 25.09 25.07
C LEU A 690 10.48 25.15 24.74
N LEU A 691 10.11 25.26 23.46
CA LEU A 691 8.71 25.23 23.05
C LEU A 691 8.04 23.90 23.42
N LYS A 692 8.73 22.77 23.24
CA LYS A 692 8.24 21.44 23.60
C LYS A 692 8.00 21.31 25.10
N TYR A 693 8.89 21.86 25.94
CA TYR A 693 8.64 22.00 27.38
C TYR A 693 7.39 22.84 27.66
N MET A 694 7.26 24.00 27.00
CA MET A 694 6.10 24.85 27.22
C MET A 694 4.79 24.13 26.86
N LEU A 695 4.78 23.35 25.79
CA LEU A 695 3.65 22.54 25.35
C LEU A 695 3.27 21.42 26.34
N THR A 696 4.18 20.92 27.19
CA THR A 696 3.79 19.90 28.19
C THR A 696 2.83 20.42 29.26
N ARG A 697 2.65 21.75 29.36
CA ARG A 697 1.70 22.41 30.27
C ARG A 697 0.25 22.37 29.77
N GLY A 698 0.01 21.85 28.56
CA GLY A 698 -1.31 21.65 27.97
C GLY A 698 -1.88 22.88 27.23
N PRO A 699 -3.06 22.72 26.58
CA PRO A 699 -3.66 23.72 25.69
C PRO A 699 -3.90 25.10 26.33
N ALA A 700 -4.37 25.12 27.58
CA ALA A 700 -4.68 26.36 28.30
C ALA A 700 -3.44 27.12 28.83
N ASN A 701 -2.29 26.45 28.98
CA ASN A 701 -1.17 27.02 29.75
C ASN A 701 0.16 27.06 29.00
N TRP A 702 0.26 26.49 27.80
CA TRP A 702 1.54 26.43 27.10
C TRP A 702 2.11 27.81 26.77
N HIS A 703 1.27 28.82 26.53
CA HIS A 703 1.68 30.19 26.21
C HIS A 703 2.02 31.05 27.44
N GLN A 704 1.83 30.55 28.66
CA GLN A 704 2.14 31.28 29.88
C GLN A 704 3.66 31.49 30.04
N PRO A 705 4.11 32.52 30.79
CA PRO A 705 5.52 32.76 31.02
C PRO A 705 6.28 31.56 31.62
N VAL A 706 7.58 31.45 31.36
CA VAL A 706 8.45 30.39 31.90
C VAL A 706 9.84 30.91 32.23
N THR A 707 10.41 30.43 33.34
CA THR A 707 11.79 30.73 33.74
C THR A 707 12.79 29.73 33.17
N PRO A 708 14.07 30.10 33.03
CA PRO A 708 15.12 29.16 32.63
C PRO A 708 15.28 27.95 33.58
N LYS A 709 15.00 28.14 34.88
CA LYS A 709 15.10 27.08 35.89
C LYS A 709 14.00 26.03 35.72
N GLU A 710 12.77 26.45 35.49
CA GLU A 710 11.63 25.54 35.27
C GLU A 710 11.83 24.63 34.05
N ALA A 711 12.40 25.17 32.96
CA ALA A 711 12.66 24.40 31.75
C ALA A 711 13.91 23.48 31.85
N ALA A 712 14.82 23.74 32.80
CA ALA A 712 16.14 23.09 32.84
C ALA A 712 16.10 21.56 32.98
N PRO A 713 15.28 20.94 33.85
CA PRO A 713 15.20 19.48 33.96
C PRO A 713 14.76 18.81 32.67
N PHE A 714 13.67 19.30 32.07
CA PHE A 714 13.13 18.76 30.81
C PHE A 714 14.12 18.93 29.66
N PHE A 715 14.72 20.11 29.55
CA PHE A 715 15.65 20.43 28.48
C PHE A 715 16.86 19.51 28.47
N HIS A 716 17.44 19.24 29.64
CA HIS A 716 18.56 18.30 29.78
C HIS A 716 18.13 16.86 29.52
N ALA A 717 17.04 16.41 30.12
CA ALA A 717 16.51 15.05 29.94
C ALA A 717 16.25 14.74 28.45
N TYR A 718 15.60 15.67 27.72
CA TYR A 718 15.28 15.50 26.31
C TYR A 718 16.53 15.31 25.42
N LEU A 719 17.61 16.05 25.70
CA LEU A 719 18.87 15.92 24.97
C LEU A 719 19.62 14.63 25.33
N MET A 720 19.55 14.18 26.58
CA MET A 720 20.25 12.97 27.05
C MET A 720 19.54 11.67 26.69
N GLU A 721 18.22 11.71 26.46
CA GLU A 721 17.39 10.54 26.19
C GLU A 721 17.87 9.72 24.99
N LYS A 722 18.37 10.39 23.94
CA LYS A 722 18.81 9.73 22.71
C LYS A 722 20.22 10.19 22.32
N PRO A 723 21.16 9.27 22.00
CA PRO A 723 22.54 9.62 21.64
C PRO A 723 22.65 10.63 20.49
N TYR A 724 21.86 10.45 19.42
CA TYR A 724 21.90 11.35 18.26
C TYR A 724 21.50 12.79 18.60
N ARG A 725 20.55 12.99 19.53
CA ARG A 725 20.15 14.34 20.00
C ARG A 725 21.25 15.00 20.80
N ARG A 726 21.82 14.23 21.75
CA ARG A 726 22.96 14.65 22.56
C ARG A 726 24.12 15.06 21.69
N ASP A 727 24.51 14.23 20.72
CA ASP A 727 25.74 14.44 19.96
C ASP A 727 25.57 15.53 18.90
N ALA A 728 24.37 15.71 18.32
CA ALA A 728 24.07 16.83 17.42
C ALA A 728 24.24 18.20 18.11
N ASP A 729 23.72 18.35 19.34
CA ASP A 729 23.72 19.65 20.03
C ASP A 729 24.86 19.84 21.03
N LEU A 730 25.44 18.77 21.57
CA LEU A 730 26.44 18.80 22.66
C LEU A 730 27.77 18.13 22.28
N SER A 731 28.17 18.25 21.01
CA SER A 731 29.45 17.78 20.46
C SER A 731 30.63 18.73 20.74
N ASP A 732 30.36 20.03 20.88
CA ASP A 732 31.39 21.04 21.14
C ASP A 732 31.89 21.00 22.59
N LYS A 733 33.03 21.68 22.84
CA LYS A 733 33.69 21.67 24.16
C LYS A 733 32.75 22.16 25.28
N GLN A 734 31.92 23.16 24.98
CA GLN A 734 30.93 23.69 25.93
C GLN A 734 29.81 22.69 26.18
N GLY A 735 29.23 22.10 25.13
CA GLY A 735 28.15 21.13 25.22
C GLY A 735 28.55 19.83 25.92
N LYS A 736 29.77 19.34 25.70
CA LYS A 736 30.31 18.17 26.44
C LYS A 736 30.31 18.38 27.95
N SER A 737 30.59 19.60 28.41
CA SER A 737 30.56 19.94 29.85
C SER A 737 29.15 19.99 30.47
N LEU A 738 28.10 19.97 29.63
CA LEU A 738 26.69 20.02 30.02
C LEU A 738 26.00 18.64 29.97
N ARG A 739 26.75 17.57 29.65
CA ARG A 739 26.21 16.20 29.65
C ARG A 739 25.85 15.73 31.06
N LEU A 740 26.64 16.13 32.06
CA LEU A 740 26.30 15.95 33.47
C LEU A 740 25.30 17.04 33.90
N TYR A 741 24.19 16.63 34.50
CA TYR A 741 23.15 17.56 34.91
C TYR A 741 23.67 18.53 35.98
N ASN A 742 23.48 19.82 35.73
CA ASN A 742 23.70 20.89 36.69
C ASN A 742 22.70 22.00 36.39
N GLU A 743 21.71 22.16 37.27
CA GLU A 743 20.58 23.06 37.04
C GLU A 743 21.03 24.49 36.74
N GLU A 744 21.98 25.06 37.50
CA GLU A 744 22.45 26.43 37.28
C GLU A 744 23.12 26.62 35.92
N LYS A 745 23.93 25.65 35.48
CA LYS A 745 24.60 25.72 34.17
C LYS A 745 23.60 25.60 33.03
N ILE A 746 22.62 24.71 33.15
CA ILE A 746 21.57 24.52 32.14
C ILE A 746 20.63 25.73 32.11
N ALA A 747 20.22 26.28 33.25
CA ALA A 747 19.41 27.49 33.33
C ALA A 747 20.16 28.70 32.72
N LYS A 748 21.46 28.86 32.99
CA LYS A 748 22.30 29.89 32.34
C LYS A 748 22.38 29.69 30.83
N LEU A 749 22.50 28.45 30.36
CA LEU A 749 22.45 28.13 28.94
C LEU A 749 21.11 28.58 28.36
N ILE A 750 19.99 28.13 28.91
CA ILE A 750 18.64 28.41 28.40
C ILE A 750 18.35 29.91 28.35
N ALA A 751 18.75 30.66 29.40
CA ALA A 751 18.62 32.12 29.45
C ALA A 751 19.39 32.78 28.30
N ALA A 752 20.66 32.41 28.10
CA ALA A 752 21.49 32.95 27.01
C ALA A 752 20.99 32.50 25.62
N MET A 753 20.67 31.21 25.47
CA MET A 753 20.13 30.55 24.28
C MET A 753 19.29 29.33 24.71
N PRO A 754 17.97 29.30 24.46
CA PRO A 754 17.32 30.02 23.37
C PRO A 754 16.64 31.34 23.76
N MET A 755 16.37 31.63 25.03
CA MET A 755 15.43 32.69 25.45
C MET A 755 15.83 34.09 24.94
N THR A 756 17.04 34.56 25.25
CA THR A 756 17.52 35.88 24.79
C THR A 756 17.57 35.96 23.25
N LYS A 757 18.07 34.92 22.58
CA LYS A 757 18.21 34.93 21.11
C LYS A 757 16.89 34.87 20.38
N TRP A 758 15.90 34.15 20.91
CA TRP A 758 14.58 34.09 20.31
C TRP A 758 13.82 35.39 20.53
N SER A 759 13.92 35.98 21.73
CA SER A 759 13.33 37.29 22.00
C SER A 759 13.82 38.36 21.01
N GLY A 760 15.15 38.48 20.83
CA GLY A 760 15.72 39.46 19.89
C GLY A 760 15.38 39.21 18.41
N ALA A 761 15.05 37.99 18.01
CA ALA A 761 14.70 37.65 16.62
C ALA A 761 13.19 37.75 16.32
N SER A 762 12.34 37.72 17.34
CA SER A 762 10.88 37.56 17.21
C SER A 762 10.10 38.84 16.87
N LYS A 763 10.79 39.98 16.70
CA LYS A 763 10.18 41.31 16.48
C LYS A 763 9.09 41.66 17.50
N GLY A 764 9.33 41.38 18.78
CA GLY A 764 8.42 41.71 19.89
C GLY A 764 7.30 40.69 20.16
N LYS A 765 7.20 39.62 19.35
CA LYS A 765 6.25 38.51 19.60
C LYS A 765 6.65 37.65 20.80
N ILE A 766 7.93 37.64 21.17
CA ILE A 766 8.48 36.93 22.32
C ILE A 766 9.41 37.88 23.07
N VAL A 767 9.22 37.99 24.38
CA VAL A 767 10.00 38.87 25.25
C VAL A 767 10.72 38.04 26.31
N PHE A 768 12.00 38.32 26.55
CA PHE A 768 12.74 37.78 27.69
C PHE A 768 13.22 38.93 28.56
N GLU A 769 12.45 39.23 29.60
CA GLU A 769 12.65 40.34 30.54
C GLU A 769 12.46 39.82 31.98
N ASP A 770 13.21 40.38 32.93
CA ASP A 770 13.17 39.99 34.35
C ASP A 770 13.30 38.48 34.63
N GLY A 771 14.04 37.76 33.77
CA GLY A 771 14.26 36.31 33.88
C GLY A 771 13.06 35.46 33.42
N MET A 772 12.05 36.06 32.80
CA MET A 772 10.83 35.40 32.33
C MET A 772 10.78 35.40 30.80
N PHE A 773 10.54 34.24 30.21
CA PHE A 773 10.28 34.09 28.77
C PHE A 773 8.78 34.16 28.51
N ILE A 774 8.35 35.18 27.77
CA ILE A 774 6.96 35.59 27.64
C ILE A 774 6.57 35.60 26.15
N PRO A 775 5.78 34.62 25.68
CA PRO A 775 5.03 34.73 24.43
C PRO A 775 4.02 35.89 24.53
N LYS A 776 4.07 36.84 23.60
CA LYS A 776 3.08 37.92 23.48
C LYS A 776 1.97 37.45 22.54
N ILE A 777 1.13 36.56 23.06
CA ILE A 777 -0.03 36.00 22.37
C ILE A 777 -1.23 36.00 23.30
N ASP A 778 -2.39 36.35 22.76
CA ASP A 778 -3.66 36.39 23.49
C ASP A 778 -4.57 35.29 22.93
N VAL A 779 -4.78 34.23 23.70
CA VAL A 779 -5.47 33.02 23.27
C VAL A 779 -6.83 32.96 23.97
N ALA A 780 -7.91 33.08 23.20
CA ALA A 780 -9.25 32.85 23.70
C ALA A 780 -9.45 31.36 24.03
N GLU A 781 -10.31 31.05 25.01
CA GLU A 781 -10.58 29.67 25.47
C GLU A 781 -11.00 28.74 24.31
N GLU A 782 -11.79 29.25 23.37
CA GLU A 782 -12.23 28.53 22.17
C GLU A 782 -11.10 28.26 21.15
N HIS A 783 -9.98 28.98 21.24
CA HIS A 783 -8.82 28.84 20.35
C HIS A 783 -7.72 27.93 20.91
N GLU A 784 -7.78 27.59 22.21
CA GLU A 784 -6.70 26.91 22.93
C GLU A 784 -6.31 25.57 22.28
N GLU A 785 -7.28 24.69 22.04
CA GLU A 785 -7.05 23.34 21.50
C GLU A 785 -6.46 23.38 20.08
N ILE A 786 -7.06 24.17 19.18
CA ILE A 786 -6.64 24.24 17.77
C ILE A 786 -5.24 24.85 17.66
N LEU A 787 -5.02 25.98 18.34
CA LEU A 787 -3.73 26.64 18.30
C LEU A 787 -2.63 25.79 18.95
N TYR A 788 -2.93 25.13 20.07
CA TYR A 788 -2.03 24.17 20.71
C TYR A 788 -1.64 23.04 19.75
N GLY A 789 -2.62 22.41 19.09
CA GLY A 789 -2.40 21.35 18.11
C GLY A 789 -1.43 21.78 17.00
N TRP A 790 -1.69 22.92 16.35
CA TRP A 790 -0.82 23.41 15.28
C TRP A 790 0.59 23.81 15.75
N VAL A 791 0.72 24.43 16.92
CA VAL A 791 2.03 24.77 17.49
C VAL A 791 2.81 23.51 17.83
N LYS A 792 2.13 22.47 18.35
CA LYS A 792 2.72 21.16 18.62
C LYS A 792 3.21 20.49 17.33
N GLU A 793 2.39 20.41 16.29
CA GLU A 793 2.78 19.82 15.00
C GLU A 793 3.99 20.52 14.39
N ILE A 794 4.01 21.86 14.39
CA ILE A 794 5.17 22.64 13.92
C ILE A 794 6.39 22.30 14.78
N CYS A 795 6.26 22.25 16.11
CA CYS A 795 7.37 21.91 17.00
C CYS A 795 7.95 20.52 16.72
N GLU A 796 7.10 19.52 16.50
CA GLU A 796 7.48 18.14 16.24
C GLU A 796 8.16 17.99 14.87
N TYR A 797 7.57 18.53 13.81
CA TYR A 797 8.18 18.61 12.48
C TYR A 797 9.57 19.23 12.53
N ARG A 798 9.70 20.39 13.18
CA ARG A 798 10.96 21.14 13.21
C ARG A 798 12.06 20.45 14.00
N LEU A 799 11.71 19.79 15.12
CA LEU A 799 12.67 18.96 15.86
C LEU A 799 13.14 17.79 15.02
N HIS A 800 12.22 17.08 14.36
CA HIS A 800 12.55 15.94 13.52
C HIS A 800 13.49 16.35 12.37
N TRP A 801 13.10 17.35 11.58
CA TRP A 801 13.88 17.88 10.47
C TRP A 801 15.29 18.33 10.89
N TYR A 802 15.43 18.96 12.07
CA TYR A 802 16.72 19.41 12.57
C TYR A 802 17.68 18.25 12.82
N PHE A 803 17.21 17.20 13.50
CA PHE A 803 18.07 16.06 13.84
C PHE A 803 18.35 15.18 12.62
N GLU A 804 17.38 14.98 11.74
CA GLU A 804 17.56 14.30 10.45
C GLU A 804 18.67 14.96 9.61
N ARG A 805 18.65 16.29 9.50
CA ARG A 805 19.71 17.03 8.79
C ARG A 805 21.08 16.88 9.48
N LYS A 806 21.11 16.85 10.82
CA LYS A 806 22.36 16.74 11.57
C LYS A 806 22.98 15.36 11.54
N SER A 807 22.19 14.30 11.37
CA SER A 807 22.71 12.94 11.16
C SER A 807 23.28 12.73 9.77
N ALA A 808 22.82 13.46 8.75
CA ALA A 808 23.36 13.37 7.38
C ALA A 808 24.71 14.10 7.19
N ASP A 809 25.06 15.02 8.10
CA ASP A 809 26.33 15.77 8.10
C ASP A 809 27.46 15.05 8.87
N ILE A 810 27.18 13.92 9.53
CA ILE A 810 28.12 13.10 10.33
C ILE A 810 28.44 11.85 9.53
#